data_AF-A0A1I8HSV3-F1
#
_entry.id   AF-A0A1I8HSV3-F1
#
_cell.length_a   1.000
_cell.length_b   1.000
_cell.length_c   1.000
_cell.angle_alpha   90.00
_cell.angle_beta   90.00
_cell.angle_gamma   90.00
#
_symmetry.space_group_name_H-M   'P 1'
#
loop_
_entity.id
_entity.type
_entity.pdbx_description
1 polymer ?
#
loop_
_entity_poly.entity_id
_entity_poly.type
_entity_poly.pdbx_seq_one_letter_code
_entity_poly.pdbx_strand_id
1 'polypeptide(L)'
;MAESTEQDTNRSGQAGEEINPESLGDPSVGFTLDELRRVQMTRGRKPLKSPLEPGTRPLPYPSNRCRADLYRPEDLAHIGPLARQVLPTEDDTWESFTRTLMDTCKCQTDLEKVRAAFEWVGQADPARAGRDAEGRKKDSPLDILARFGQRIEPNRDRGLWFAVLIDGEWRFVDAHWGCCHVSGENSGEWNRIQEDGGVQTSTRTQGTVVYSCNETYFLTDPWKMIFKHFPERPEWQLLPEPLTKDQFEQLPYLFPDLVEAFGLRLLSHKKSVALVPHSGRLSIELEESGEIHEYMALLYIHSSDTINFRQKQIKLARFLAVKRAGNQLQIEVYPPKPGKYLLVLQGHSDGSPAAGGSAAAGQMMDLVHYVLHCRRASDFVEPMPENQADEWGLGARAEKIGVEAVSHPDAEIRLQDGEQTIQLRAKQDELEYRCELRSQLDTEPLADYEPLVWHQDGFDLVHVVAPGAGRFGLAIRARRRSDKKGQFEPVCDYLLESEVGADGSEDPLPPMHLIGSLACPDEAAAARLKAMNARPEPKSPYIRASEPEICLAWRHRPTERLSAELYKFDVGSASLRRLPDGQLFNQGVDVGDGTEFRVRFAENGCHLLRLFADADDSNRELVYTYLIRSCARLDEPPVAFPTLGPAWRAPACRLESSGLDGELAPGCAAPIRLRVGDLGEVNGENVGVFAGETPFQLDGDCWTGDLPTEAEGSRFELRCGGQALLSYRVLTEAELRRREEAGGKEAEARNRRRDEQSEQREAERQERQRQEEGRRKEAAEEAAGGGAKKQHRPGSAASSKSSGGSKHDGGEATEEKSSSSKSASPVKKSGQSSPSKARESRSRSRSRSRSRSRSRSHSKSQSRSRSRSRSRSESSADETGRRSGKAVGGRKGAAGGGESRDERKARKREEREKRELRKYCRGQLLEALRRKKMKPLKRAMDEWEENKFSLNDDLFIFSKSYYRMMELREKLKDSIREAKAKRDKEYIGKVLEEIDNEFFMDEILAELDPDVRRALEVYRRFDRIDKITIKPLNLDEKSKLELASYSSPDKCVHITCMSVLLLMGYYEKRTRKWRRCQPLIRALKVADFNRLDPASVHPTIAARARELVSNLDVKEVALKSAAAAAFFDWSLNAVTAVGDLNDNSDTKPASIKKQKKLFKVSAEEDADLDWEDKGKRVQTANANSAGGRGRGRPPRR
;
A
#
# COMPACT_ATOMS: atom_id res chain seq x y z
N MET A 1 51.12 45.09 -11.04
CA MET A 1 51.16 44.07 -9.96
C MET A 1 49.72 43.57 -9.83
N ALA A 2 49.24 42.82 -10.82
CA ALA A 2 49.61 41.42 -11.12
C ALA A 2 48.95 40.51 -10.07
N GLU A 3 47.74 39.98 -10.33
CA GLU A 3 47.42 38.80 -11.19
C GLU A 3 47.38 37.53 -10.32
N SER A 4 46.50 36.54 -10.52
CA SER A 4 45.40 36.30 -11.48
C SER A 4 44.37 35.38 -10.78
N THR A 5 43.05 35.62 -10.75
CA THR A 5 42.02 35.43 -11.80
C THR A 5 41.98 34.06 -12.49
N GLU A 6 41.03 33.22 -12.06
CA GLU A 6 40.11 32.36 -12.85
C GLU A 6 38.97 32.03 -11.85
N GLN A 7 37.70 32.41 -12.03
CA GLN A 7 36.73 32.26 -13.12
C GLN A 7 36.36 30.80 -13.44
N ASP A 8 35.13 30.42 -13.07
CA ASP A 8 34.21 29.80 -14.04
C ASP A 8 32.76 30.26 -13.76
N THR A 9 31.81 30.00 -14.68
CA THR A 9 30.54 30.75 -14.77
C THR A 9 29.30 29.94 -15.17
N ASN A 10 28.13 30.50 -14.79
CA ASN A 10 26.78 30.24 -15.34
C ASN A 10 26.08 28.88 -15.13
N ARG A 11 25.21 28.86 -14.11
CA ARG A 11 23.74 28.77 -14.26
C ARG A 11 23.16 27.89 -15.39
N SER A 12 22.64 26.72 -15.03
CA SER A 12 21.19 26.36 -15.10
C SER A 12 21.00 24.95 -14.51
N GLY A 13 19.86 24.56 -13.95
CA GLY A 13 18.60 25.27 -13.77
C GLY A 13 17.45 24.34 -13.36
N GLN A 14 17.58 23.65 -12.22
CA GLN A 14 16.50 22.85 -11.61
C GLN A 14 16.06 23.47 -10.29
N ALA A 15 14.74 23.57 -10.07
CA ALA A 15 14.16 24.12 -8.85
C ALA A 15 13.95 23.00 -7.82
N GLY A 16 15.03 22.55 -7.19
CA GLY A 16 14.95 21.86 -5.90
C GLY A 16 14.66 22.88 -4.80
N GLU A 17 13.91 22.48 -3.77
CA GLU A 17 13.70 23.33 -2.59
C GLU A 17 15.03 23.47 -1.81
N GLU A 18 15.44 24.71 -1.53
CA GLU A 18 16.61 24.97 -0.67
C GLU A 18 16.27 24.62 0.79
N ILE A 19 16.35 23.34 1.14
CA ILE A 19 16.33 22.88 2.52
C ILE A 19 17.55 23.48 3.22
N ASN A 20 17.32 24.48 4.08
CA ASN A 20 18.37 25.05 4.93
C ASN A 20 19.02 23.93 5.75
N PRO A 21 20.32 23.61 5.52
CA PRO A 21 20.95 22.43 6.10
C PRO A 21 21.11 22.49 7.62
N GLU A 22 20.87 23.65 8.23
CA GLU A 22 20.99 23.85 9.68
C GLU A 22 19.71 23.59 10.48
N SER A 23 18.52 23.56 9.85
CA SER A 23 17.23 23.51 10.58
C SER A 23 16.48 22.20 10.37
N LEU A 24 15.74 21.76 11.40
CA LEU A 24 14.63 20.81 11.20
C LEU A 24 13.62 21.41 10.21
N GLY A 25 13.15 20.58 9.28
CA GLY A 25 12.14 20.96 8.27
C GLY A 25 10.76 21.18 8.89
N ASP A 26 9.74 21.43 8.05
CA ASP A 26 8.37 21.68 8.52
C ASP A 26 7.85 20.51 9.39
N PRO A 27 7.60 20.75 10.70
CA PRO A 27 7.08 19.70 11.59
C PRO A 27 5.69 19.18 11.20
N SER A 28 4.98 19.85 10.28
CA SER A 28 3.73 19.33 9.73
C SER A 28 3.93 18.05 8.91
N VAL A 29 5.15 17.80 8.39
CA VAL A 29 5.51 16.64 7.57
C VAL A 29 6.00 15.45 8.41
N GLY A 30 6.60 15.71 9.57
CA GLY A 30 7.31 14.71 10.39
C GLY A 30 8.82 14.70 10.15
N PHE A 31 9.55 13.84 10.86
CA PHE A 31 11.02 13.87 10.91
C PHE A 31 11.65 12.49 10.66
N THR A 32 12.81 12.44 10.01
CA THR A 32 13.62 11.22 9.86
C THR A 32 14.72 11.11 10.91
N LEU A 33 15.28 9.90 11.05
CA LEU A 33 16.43 9.63 11.91
C LEU A 33 17.66 10.47 11.51
N ASP A 34 17.91 10.61 10.20
CA ASP A 34 19.04 11.39 9.66
C ASP A 34 18.87 12.90 9.80
N GLU A 35 17.64 13.41 9.75
CA GLU A 35 17.35 14.84 9.99
C GLU A 35 17.71 15.21 11.44
N LEU A 36 17.28 14.38 12.40
CA LEU A 36 17.60 14.56 13.81
C LEU A 36 19.11 14.36 14.08
N ARG A 37 19.75 13.34 13.48
CA ARG A 37 21.21 13.13 13.53
C ARG A 37 21.98 14.34 12.99
N ARG A 38 21.62 14.84 11.82
CA ARG A 38 22.29 15.98 11.16
C ARG A 38 22.21 17.25 12.01
N VAL A 39 21.05 17.54 12.61
CA VAL A 39 20.88 18.68 13.51
C VAL A 39 21.66 18.47 14.81
N GLN A 40 21.72 17.25 15.37
CA GLN A 40 22.58 16.95 16.52
C GLN A 40 24.06 17.24 16.23
N MET A 41 24.60 16.73 15.12
CA MET A 41 26.03 16.84 14.82
C MET A 41 26.45 18.28 14.47
N THR A 42 25.55 19.10 13.91
CA THR A 42 25.82 20.50 13.57
C THR A 42 25.57 21.49 14.71
N ARG A 43 24.48 21.32 15.49
CA ARG A 43 24.08 22.25 16.57
C ARG A 43 24.44 21.78 17.99
N GLY A 44 24.86 20.53 18.15
CA GLY A 44 25.38 20.02 19.42
C GLY A 44 26.71 20.66 19.83
N ARG A 45 27.11 20.44 21.08
CA ARG A 45 28.31 21.03 21.69
C ARG A 45 29.34 19.94 22.00
N LYS A 46 30.62 20.28 21.86
CA LYS A 46 31.71 19.39 22.30
C LYS A 46 31.73 19.29 23.83
N PRO A 47 32.12 18.14 24.41
CA PRO A 47 32.28 17.99 25.86
C PRO A 47 33.32 18.96 26.44
N LEU A 48 33.19 19.22 27.74
CA LEU A 48 34.12 20.04 28.51
C LEU A 48 35.47 19.31 28.63
N LYS A 49 36.54 19.98 28.17
CA LYS A 49 37.90 19.40 28.14
C LYS A 49 38.60 19.26 29.50
N SER A 50 38.03 19.84 30.55
CA SER A 50 38.55 19.83 31.91
C SER A 50 37.71 18.88 32.77
N PRO A 51 38.32 18.10 33.69
CA PRO A 51 37.57 17.40 34.73
C PRO A 51 36.63 18.37 35.46
N LEU A 52 35.41 17.92 35.74
CA LEU A 52 34.46 18.67 36.53
C LEU A 52 34.86 18.60 38.02
N GLU A 53 34.75 19.71 38.74
CA GLU A 53 35.03 19.75 40.17
C GLU A 53 34.12 18.75 40.91
N PRO A 54 34.64 17.90 41.82
CA PRO A 54 33.88 16.83 42.46
C PRO A 54 32.54 17.30 43.06
N GLY A 55 31.44 16.77 42.54
CA GLY A 55 30.08 17.12 42.95
C GLY A 55 29.38 18.16 42.06
N THR A 56 30.11 18.91 41.23
CA THR A 56 29.49 19.75 40.19
C THR A 56 29.10 18.91 38.97
N ARG A 57 27.86 19.07 38.49
CA ARG A 57 27.34 18.42 37.28
C ARG A 57 26.89 19.50 36.29
N PRO A 58 27.24 19.42 35.00
CA PRO A 58 26.78 20.38 34.01
C PRO A 58 25.26 20.23 33.82
N LEU A 59 24.58 21.33 33.47
CA LEU A 59 23.18 21.28 33.03
C LEU A 59 23.05 20.35 31.79
N PRO A 60 21.87 19.75 31.55
CA PRO A 60 21.63 18.98 30.33
C PRO A 60 21.94 19.80 29.08
N TYR A 61 22.68 19.23 28.14
CA TYR A 61 23.05 19.87 26.88
C TYR A 61 23.22 18.83 25.77
N PRO A 62 22.97 19.19 24.50
CA PRO A 62 23.19 18.29 23.37
C PRO A 62 24.68 18.11 23.09
N SER A 63 25.18 16.88 23.17
CA SER A 63 26.54 16.53 22.70
C SER A 63 26.56 16.40 21.17
N ASN A 64 27.68 16.70 20.52
CA ASN A 64 27.89 16.45 19.08
C ASN A 64 28.83 15.26 18.78
N ARG A 65 28.90 14.29 19.70
CA ARG A 65 29.52 12.98 19.49
C ARG A 65 28.45 11.89 19.35
N CYS A 66 28.74 10.85 18.59
CA CYS A 66 27.96 9.61 18.56
C CYS A 66 28.39 8.67 19.70
N ARG A 67 27.56 7.65 20.00
CA ARG A 67 27.92 6.54 20.89
C ARG A 67 29.24 5.88 20.48
N ALA A 68 29.45 5.68 19.17
CA ALA A 68 30.65 5.08 18.59
C ALA A 68 31.94 5.90 18.81
N ASP A 69 31.84 7.18 19.18
CA ASP A 69 33.00 8.01 19.56
C ASP A 69 33.44 7.78 21.02
N LEU A 70 32.62 7.11 21.83
CA LEU A 70 32.81 6.86 23.27
C LEU A 70 32.98 5.37 23.61
N TYR A 71 32.24 4.51 22.92
CA TYR A 71 32.07 3.11 23.29
C TYR A 71 32.16 2.20 22.08
N ARG A 72 32.99 1.17 22.22
CA ARG A 72 33.12 0.02 21.34
C ARG A 72 32.93 -1.24 22.18
N PRO A 73 32.07 -2.20 21.80
CA PRO A 73 31.83 -3.41 22.58
C PRO A 73 33.12 -4.21 22.85
N GLU A 74 34.07 -4.19 21.92
CA GLU A 74 35.30 -4.98 21.93
C GLU A 74 36.23 -4.56 23.08
N ASP A 75 36.39 -3.24 23.27
CA ASP A 75 37.28 -2.67 24.29
C ASP A 75 36.84 -3.09 25.71
N LEU A 76 35.53 -3.24 25.93
CA LEU A 76 34.92 -3.57 27.22
C LEU A 76 34.35 -4.99 27.32
N ALA A 77 34.57 -5.85 26.30
CA ALA A 77 34.03 -7.20 26.24
C ALA A 77 34.44 -8.09 27.43
N HIS A 78 35.56 -7.77 28.08
CA HIS A 78 36.07 -8.45 29.27
C HIS A 78 35.21 -8.21 30.54
N ILE A 79 34.46 -7.11 30.61
CA ILE A 79 33.66 -6.74 31.80
C ILE A 79 32.47 -7.67 31.98
N GLY A 80 31.75 -7.99 30.90
CA GLY A 80 30.55 -8.83 30.95
C GLY A 80 30.78 -10.17 31.65
N PRO A 81 31.75 -11.00 31.22
CA PRO A 81 32.11 -12.25 31.88
C PRO A 81 32.47 -12.14 33.36
N LEU A 82 33.02 -11.00 33.81
CA LEU A 82 33.36 -10.74 35.20
C LEU A 82 32.12 -10.33 36.01
N ALA A 83 31.27 -9.46 35.46
CA ALA A 83 30.04 -9.01 36.11
C ALA A 83 29.09 -10.18 36.44
N ARG A 84 29.03 -11.22 35.58
CA ARG A 84 28.19 -12.43 35.81
C ARG A 84 28.52 -13.18 37.10
N GLN A 85 29.76 -13.03 37.59
CA GLN A 85 30.29 -13.81 38.72
C GLN A 85 30.02 -13.13 40.07
N VAL A 86 29.58 -11.86 40.07
CA VAL A 86 29.36 -11.08 41.29
C VAL A 86 27.90 -11.20 41.73
N LEU A 87 27.66 -11.95 42.81
CA LEU A 87 26.33 -12.11 43.41
C LEU A 87 26.27 -11.41 44.78
N PRO A 88 25.20 -10.65 45.09
CA PRO A 88 25.05 -9.98 46.38
C PRO A 88 24.76 -10.99 47.49
N THR A 89 25.39 -10.78 48.65
CA THR A 89 25.22 -11.60 49.86
C THR A 89 24.14 -11.03 50.80
N GLU A 90 23.79 -11.76 51.88
CA GLU A 90 22.82 -11.24 52.87
C GLU A 90 23.40 -10.13 53.75
N ASP A 91 24.73 -10.04 53.88
CA ASP A 91 25.45 -8.99 54.61
C ASP A 91 25.75 -7.75 53.74
N ASP A 92 25.42 -7.77 52.44
CA ASP A 92 25.78 -6.70 51.51
C ASP A 92 24.91 -5.45 51.65
N THR A 93 25.59 -4.33 51.90
CA THR A 93 25.06 -2.99 51.63
C THR A 93 25.17 -2.68 50.14
N TRP A 94 24.35 -1.75 49.63
CA TRP A 94 24.45 -1.34 48.22
C TRP A 94 25.81 -0.72 47.87
N GLU A 95 26.48 -0.08 48.84
CA GLU A 95 27.84 0.45 48.69
C GLU A 95 28.94 -0.61 48.73
N SER A 96 28.82 -1.65 49.57
CA SER A 96 29.76 -2.79 49.57
C SER A 96 29.61 -3.60 48.29
N PHE A 97 28.39 -3.94 47.91
CA PHE A 97 28.10 -4.69 46.69
C PHE A 97 28.62 -3.95 45.44
N THR A 98 28.30 -2.65 45.31
CA THR A 98 28.77 -1.85 44.17
C THR A 98 30.30 -1.81 44.12
N ARG A 99 30.99 -1.65 45.26
CA ARG A 99 32.45 -1.68 45.32
C ARG A 99 33.01 -3.03 44.84
N THR A 100 32.49 -4.14 45.39
CA THR A 100 32.87 -5.50 44.99
C THR A 100 32.66 -5.74 43.50
N LEU A 101 31.57 -5.25 42.90
CA LEU A 101 31.33 -5.33 41.46
C LEU A 101 32.38 -4.58 40.65
N MET A 102 32.65 -3.30 40.98
CA MET A 102 33.62 -2.49 40.24
C MET A 102 35.06 -3.00 40.39
N ASP A 103 35.44 -3.45 41.59
CA ASP A 103 36.76 -4.03 41.87
C ASP A 103 36.96 -5.36 41.11
N THR A 104 35.93 -6.22 41.06
CA THR A 104 35.98 -7.50 40.32
C THR A 104 36.04 -7.29 38.83
N CYS A 105 35.28 -6.32 38.30
CA CYS A 105 35.32 -5.89 36.90
C CYS A 105 36.54 -4.99 36.57
N LYS A 106 37.37 -4.63 37.56
CA LYS A 106 38.59 -3.81 37.45
C LYS A 106 38.37 -2.39 36.87
N CYS A 107 37.17 -1.83 37.05
CA CYS A 107 36.76 -0.59 36.39
C CYS A 107 37.53 0.64 36.91
N GLN A 108 38.20 1.38 36.02
CA GLN A 108 38.98 2.57 36.37
C GLN A 108 38.21 3.85 36.01
N THR A 109 37.66 3.88 34.80
CA THR A 109 36.84 4.94 34.22
C THR A 109 35.37 4.83 34.64
N ASP A 110 34.62 5.92 34.51
CA ASP A 110 33.17 5.89 34.77
C ASP A 110 32.39 5.14 33.67
N LEU A 111 32.94 5.09 32.44
CA LEU A 111 32.41 4.27 31.35
C LEU A 111 32.42 2.77 31.71
N GLU A 112 33.54 2.25 32.20
CA GLU A 112 33.67 0.85 32.64
C GLU A 112 32.71 0.54 33.80
N LYS A 113 32.56 1.46 34.77
CA LYS A 113 31.64 1.29 35.91
C LYS A 113 30.19 1.21 35.45
N VAL A 114 29.79 2.08 34.52
CA VAL A 114 28.44 2.06 33.93
C VAL A 114 28.22 0.78 33.10
N ARG A 115 29.26 0.28 32.39
CA ARG A 115 29.18 -1.01 31.68
C ARG A 115 29.00 -2.19 32.64
N ALA A 116 29.79 -2.25 33.72
CA ALA A 116 29.70 -3.33 34.71
C ALA A 116 28.31 -3.38 35.38
N ALA A 117 27.75 -2.22 35.75
CA ALA A 117 26.40 -2.13 36.28
C ALA A 117 25.34 -2.61 35.28
N PHE A 118 25.43 -2.21 34.01
CA PHE A 118 24.48 -2.60 32.96
C PHE A 118 24.51 -4.11 32.65
N GLU A 119 25.72 -4.68 32.48
CA GLU A 119 25.90 -6.13 32.30
C GLU A 119 25.35 -6.93 33.48
N TRP A 120 25.56 -6.47 34.71
CA TRP A 120 25.04 -7.14 35.91
C TRP A 120 23.50 -7.13 35.97
N VAL A 121 22.86 -5.98 35.74
CA VAL A 121 21.38 -5.88 35.70
C VAL A 121 20.80 -6.72 34.55
N GLY A 122 21.53 -6.89 33.44
CA GLY A 122 21.17 -7.75 32.31
C GLY A 122 20.98 -9.23 32.62
N GLN A 123 21.33 -9.68 33.83
CA GLN A 123 21.43 -11.10 34.20
C GLN A 123 20.72 -11.47 35.51
N ALA A 124 20.11 -10.50 36.20
CA ALA A 124 19.44 -10.75 37.48
C ALA A 124 18.11 -11.51 37.30
N ASP A 125 18.06 -12.76 37.80
CA ASP A 125 16.92 -13.67 37.66
C ASP A 125 15.59 -13.07 38.18
N PRO A 126 14.54 -12.98 37.33
CA PRO A 126 13.24 -12.41 37.68
C PRO A 126 12.39 -13.25 38.63
N ALA A 127 12.86 -14.40 39.12
CA ALA A 127 12.28 -15.06 40.30
C ALA A 127 12.15 -14.09 41.50
N ARG A 128 12.93 -13.00 41.52
CA ARG A 128 12.80 -11.85 42.44
C ARG A 128 12.15 -10.58 41.85
N ALA A 129 11.87 -10.50 40.55
CA ALA A 129 11.49 -9.25 39.83
C ALA A 129 10.25 -9.36 38.91
N GLY A 130 9.25 -10.16 39.33
CA GLY A 130 7.99 -10.36 38.60
C GLY A 130 7.02 -9.16 38.53
N ARG A 131 7.33 -8.04 39.19
CA ARG A 131 6.55 -6.77 39.19
C ARG A 131 7.50 -5.58 39.35
N ASP A 132 6.99 -4.37 39.17
CA ASP A 132 7.61 -3.16 39.72
C ASP A 132 7.32 -3.02 41.25
N ALA A 133 7.86 -1.97 41.88
CA ALA A 133 7.69 -1.73 43.32
C ALA A 133 6.22 -1.48 43.72
N GLU A 134 5.39 -1.00 42.79
CA GLU A 134 3.96 -0.72 42.99
C GLU A 134 3.05 -1.93 42.69
N GLY A 135 3.61 -3.03 42.18
CA GLY A 135 2.89 -4.27 41.88
C GLY A 135 2.09 -4.26 40.56
N ARG A 136 2.34 -3.29 39.68
CA ARG A 136 1.67 -3.08 38.39
C ARG A 136 2.09 -4.15 37.37
N LYS A 137 1.31 -4.23 36.29
CA LYS A 137 1.59 -5.08 35.13
C LYS A 137 2.47 -4.31 34.15
N LYS A 138 3.47 -4.98 33.57
CA LYS A 138 4.31 -4.44 32.50
C LYS A 138 3.45 -4.38 31.20
N ASP A 139 3.35 -3.21 30.57
CA ASP A 139 2.86 -3.08 29.19
C ASP A 139 4.01 -3.43 28.22
N SER A 140 3.71 -4.10 27.12
CA SER A 140 4.68 -4.62 26.15
C SER A 140 4.83 -3.75 24.89
N PRO A 141 5.78 -4.05 23.97
CA PRO A 141 5.85 -3.40 22.66
C PRO A 141 4.52 -3.52 21.88
N LEU A 142 3.78 -4.61 22.05
CA LEU A 142 2.50 -4.84 21.37
C LEU A 142 1.31 -4.16 22.08
N ASP A 143 1.34 -4.02 23.41
CA ASP A 143 0.41 -3.13 24.13
C ASP A 143 0.72 -1.63 23.84
N ILE A 144 1.91 -1.29 23.32
CA ILE A 144 2.24 0.06 22.81
C ILE A 144 1.73 0.22 21.37
N LEU A 145 1.95 -0.75 20.48
CA LEU A 145 1.46 -0.76 19.09
C LEU A 145 -0.08 -0.80 18.99
N ALA A 146 -0.75 -1.43 19.95
CA ALA A 146 -2.20 -1.30 20.19
C ALA A 146 -2.68 0.17 20.27
N ARG A 147 -1.82 1.07 20.77
CA ARG A 147 -2.14 2.47 21.08
C ARG A 147 -1.42 3.47 20.18
N PHE A 148 -0.86 3.03 19.05
CA PHE A 148 -0.19 3.94 18.13
C PHE A 148 -1.15 4.99 17.55
N GLY A 149 -0.72 6.26 17.55
CA GLY A 149 -1.56 7.41 17.21
C GLY A 149 -2.53 7.88 18.31
N GLN A 150 -2.53 7.26 19.51
CA GLN A 150 -3.30 7.72 20.66
C GLN A 150 -2.46 8.61 21.60
N ARG A 151 -3.13 9.40 22.45
CA ARG A 151 -2.45 10.28 23.41
C ARG A 151 -1.95 9.53 24.64
N ILE A 152 -0.68 9.72 24.98
CA ILE A 152 0.02 9.08 26.10
C ILE A 152 -0.60 9.50 27.44
N GLU A 153 -0.93 8.53 28.31
CA GLU A 153 -1.60 8.74 29.60
C GLU A 153 -0.58 8.78 30.77
N PRO A 154 -0.35 9.94 31.42
CA PRO A 154 0.79 10.17 32.33
C PRO A 154 0.93 9.29 33.59
N ASN A 155 -0.06 8.45 33.90
CA ASN A 155 -0.05 7.55 35.06
C ASN A 155 0.10 6.06 34.68
N ARG A 156 -0.05 5.71 33.40
CA ARG A 156 0.12 4.35 32.88
C ARG A 156 1.47 4.20 32.21
N ASP A 157 1.81 5.12 31.32
CA ASP A 157 2.85 4.95 30.30
C ASP A 157 4.24 5.44 30.77
N ARG A 158 4.60 5.18 32.04
CA ARG A 158 5.86 5.63 32.65
C ARG A 158 6.95 4.55 32.57
N GLY A 159 7.92 4.74 31.68
CA GLY A 159 9.20 4.01 31.70
C GLY A 159 10.19 4.56 32.75
N LEU A 160 11.23 3.79 33.04
CA LEU A 160 12.34 4.18 33.93
C LEU A 160 13.67 3.99 33.19
N TRP A 161 14.36 5.11 32.93
CA TRP A 161 15.66 5.16 32.28
C TRP A 161 16.53 6.25 32.92
N PHE A 162 17.84 6.18 32.68
CA PHE A 162 18.83 7.03 33.34
C PHE A 162 19.56 7.91 32.33
N ALA A 163 19.91 9.12 32.77
CA ALA A 163 20.94 9.92 32.14
C ALA A 163 22.21 9.84 33.01
N VAL A 164 23.28 9.28 32.45
CA VAL A 164 24.61 9.18 33.07
C VAL A 164 25.54 10.26 32.52
N LEU A 165 26.55 10.64 33.29
CA LEU A 165 27.57 11.61 32.90
C LEU A 165 28.90 10.86 32.71
N ILE A 166 29.42 10.86 31.49
CA ILE A 166 30.66 10.18 31.09
C ILE A 166 31.49 11.17 30.28
N ASP A 167 32.79 11.30 30.55
CA ASP A 167 33.72 12.22 29.87
C ASP A 167 33.22 13.68 29.74
N GLY A 168 32.42 14.13 30.72
CA GLY A 168 31.83 15.47 30.76
C GLY A 168 30.55 15.66 29.91
N GLU A 169 30.04 14.61 29.26
CA GLU A 169 28.80 14.63 28.47
C GLU A 169 27.70 13.69 29.01
N TRP A 170 26.45 14.07 28.78
CA TRP A 170 25.27 13.30 29.21
C TRP A 170 24.91 12.23 28.17
N ARG A 171 24.64 11.00 28.65
CA ARG A 171 24.29 9.84 27.84
C ARG A 171 23.13 9.05 28.44
N PHE A 172 22.33 8.39 27.61
CA PHE A 172 21.17 7.62 28.04
C PHE A 172 21.51 6.15 28.30
N VAL A 173 20.98 5.58 29.38
CA VAL A 173 21.01 4.15 29.66
C VAL A 173 19.63 3.71 30.13
N ASP A 174 18.97 2.85 29.37
CA ASP A 174 17.72 2.21 29.81
C ASP A 174 18.04 0.77 30.25
N ALA A 175 18.22 0.60 31.56
CA ALA A 175 18.49 -0.69 32.18
C ALA A 175 17.23 -1.57 32.35
N HIS A 176 16.07 -1.16 31.82
CA HIS A 176 14.88 -2.00 31.75
C HIS A 176 14.84 -2.74 30.41
N TRP A 177 14.75 -1.98 29.30
CA TRP A 177 14.74 -2.52 27.93
C TRP A 177 16.11 -3.03 27.48
N GLY A 178 17.19 -2.50 28.06
CA GLY A 178 18.56 -3.00 27.87
C GLY A 178 18.88 -4.31 28.57
N CYS A 179 17.98 -4.82 29.42
CA CYS A 179 18.22 -6.01 30.23
C CYS A 179 17.15 -7.09 30.03
N CYS A 180 15.94 -6.72 29.60
CA CYS A 180 14.91 -7.67 29.20
C CYS A 180 14.00 -7.15 28.09
N HIS A 181 13.43 -8.09 27.33
CA HIS A 181 12.38 -7.85 26.36
C HIS A 181 11.24 -8.86 26.58
N VAL A 182 10.06 -8.65 25.99
CA VAL A 182 8.96 -9.62 26.06
C VAL A 182 8.81 -10.32 24.71
N SER A 183 8.86 -11.65 24.70
CA SER A 183 8.74 -12.49 23.51
C SER A 183 7.43 -13.27 23.53
N GLY A 184 6.87 -13.56 22.35
CA GLY A 184 5.61 -14.31 22.21
C GLY A 184 4.36 -13.61 22.74
N GLU A 185 4.41 -12.29 22.95
CA GLU A 185 3.23 -11.50 23.34
C GLU A 185 2.34 -11.16 22.13
N ASN A 186 1.08 -10.87 22.39
CA ASN A 186 0.13 -10.35 21.41
C ASN A 186 -1.00 -9.60 22.14
N SER A 187 -1.35 -8.39 21.70
CA SER A 187 -2.42 -7.60 22.31
C SER A 187 -3.81 -8.21 22.11
N GLY A 188 -4.01 -9.01 21.06
CA GLY A 188 -5.33 -9.47 20.60
C GLY A 188 -6.10 -8.44 19.77
N GLU A 189 -5.46 -7.31 19.41
CA GLU A 189 -6.08 -6.20 18.68
C GLU A 189 -5.70 -6.18 17.19
N TRP A 190 -4.57 -6.82 16.82
CA TRP A 190 -4.07 -6.88 15.45
C TRP A 190 -4.11 -8.32 14.93
N ASN A 191 -5.14 -8.63 14.15
CA ASN A 191 -5.31 -9.95 13.58
C ASN A 191 -4.38 -10.13 12.38
N ARG A 192 -3.46 -11.10 12.44
CA ARG A 192 -2.59 -11.43 11.30
C ARG A 192 -3.46 -11.92 10.16
N ILE A 193 -3.29 -11.31 9.01
CA ILE A 193 -3.88 -11.78 7.77
C ILE A 193 -2.97 -12.89 7.24
N GLN A 194 -3.53 -14.07 6.94
CA GLN A 194 -2.80 -15.23 6.45
C GLN A 194 -2.74 -15.26 4.92
N GLU A 195 -1.74 -15.97 4.39
CA GLU A 195 -1.55 -16.16 2.95
C GLU A 195 -2.74 -16.87 2.26
N ASP A 196 -3.51 -17.72 2.98
CA ASP A 196 -4.70 -18.41 2.45
C ASP A 196 -5.95 -17.50 2.29
N GLY A 197 -5.83 -16.21 2.62
CA GLY A 197 -6.99 -15.32 2.74
C GLY A 197 -7.76 -15.50 4.07
N GLY A 198 -7.26 -16.34 4.97
CA GLY A 198 -7.74 -16.47 6.35
C GLY A 198 -7.35 -15.25 7.18
N VAL A 199 -8.16 -14.96 8.20
CA VAL A 199 -7.75 -14.06 9.27
C VAL A 199 -7.44 -14.92 10.48
N GLN A 200 -6.18 -14.91 10.91
CA GLN A 200 -5.77 -15.53 12.17
C GLN A 200 -6.13 -14.57 13.29
N THR A 201 -7.29 -14.80 13.92
CA THR A 201 -7.71 -14.05 15.10
C THR A 201 -6.63 -14.15 16.16
N SER A 202 -6.06 -13.00 16.50
CA SER A 202 -5.02 -12.86 17.50
C SER A 202 -5.61 -13.17 18.89
N THR A 203 -5.15 -14.25 19.52
CA THR A 203 -5.45 -14.49 20.93
C THR A 203 -4.50 -13.65 21.77
N ARG A 204 -5.05 -12.85 22.68
CA ARG A 204 -4.23 -12.04 23.59
C ARG A 204 -3.38 -12.94 24.49
N THR A 205 -2.07 -12.94 24.28
CA THR A 205 -1.10 -13.57 25.19
C THR A 205 -0.48 -12.50 26.10
N GLN A 206 0.32 -12.91 27.08
CA GLN A 206 1.07 -12.00 27.98
C GLN A 206 2.58 -12.12 27.77
N GLY A 207 2.97 -12.78 26.67
CA GLY A 207 4.34 -13.14 26.35
C GLY A 207 5.04 -13.95 27.45
N THR A 208 6.36 -13.97 27.33
CA THR A 208 7.32 -14.38 28.35
C THR A 208 8.45 -13.37 28.34
N VAL A 209 8.83 -12.86 29.52
CA VAL A 209 9.95 -11.91 29.60
C VAL A 209 11.27 -12.67 29.47
N VAL A 210 12.03 -12.34 28.43
CA VAL A 210 13.34 -12.91 28.11
C VAL A 210 14.41 -11.92 28.58
N TYR A 211 15.44 -12.43 29.25
CA TYR A 211 16.51 -11.64 29.86
C TYR A 211 17.77 -11.78 29.01
N SER A 212 18.27 -10.64 28.54
CA SER A 212 19.33 -10.54 27.54
C SER A 212 19.84 -9.11 27.53
N CYS A 213 21.16 -8.92 27.67
CA CYS A 213 21.80 -7.61 27.52
C CYS A 213 21.62 -7.10 26.08
N ASN A 214 20.76 -6.10 25.89
CA ASN A 214 20.47 -5.49 24.59
C ASN A 214 21.24 -4.18 24.45
N GLU A 215 22.26 -4.19 23.59
CA GLU A 215 23.14 -3.05 23.35
C GLU A 215 22.40 -1.80 22.88
N THR A 216 21.23 -1.89 22.24
CA THR A 216 20.44 -0.72 21.75
C THR A 216 20.23 0.35 22.83
N TYR A 217 20.12 -0.07 24.09
CA TYR A 217 19.74 0.76 25.23
C TYR A 217 20.94 1.19 26.12
N PHE A 218 22.17 0.91 25.69
CA PHE A 218 23.40 1.32 26.37
C PHE A 218 24.05 2.52 25.68
N LEU A 219 24.11 3.66 26.37
CA LEU A 219 24.68 4.92 25.85
C LEU A 219 24.00 5.41 24.55
N THR A 220 22.70 5.12 24.42
CA THR A 220 21.87 5.42 23.24
C THR A 220 21.98 6.88 22.85
N ASP A 221 22.21 7.13 21.56
CA ASP A 221 22.32 8.49 21.02
C ASP A 221 20.98 9.24 21.09
N PRO A 222 20.96 10.56 21.39
CA PRO A 222 19.72 11.29 21.64
C PRO A 222 18.67 11.24 20.52
N TRP A 223 19.11 11.33 19.26
CA TRP A 223 18.24 11.25 18.09
C TRP A 223 17.67 9.85 17.84
N LYS A 224 18.23 8.80 18.46
CA LYS A 224 17.67 7.44 18.46
C LYS A 224 16.70 7.26 19.63
N MET A 225 17.10 7.69 20.82
CA MET A 225 16.33 7.56 22.06
C MET A 225 14.94 8.23 21.96
N ILE A 226 14.87 9.40 21.31
CA ILE A 226 13.62 10.17 21.18
C ILE A 226 12.53 9.48 20.34
N PHE A 227 12.81 8.38 19.62
CA PHE A 227 11.76 7.60 18.94
C PHE A 227 10.96 6.68 19.88
N LYS A 228 11.47 6.40 21.09
CA LYS A 228 10.83 5.50 22.05
C LYS A 228 10.62 6.12 23.44
N HIS A 229 11.37 7.17 23.78
CA HIS A 229 11.38 7.75 25.13
C HIS A 229 11.23 9.28 25.13
N PHE A 230 10.11 9.76 25.69
CA PHE A 230 9.86 11.19 25.87
C PHE A 230 9.97 11.59 27.36
N PRO A 231 10.90 12.50 27.74
CA PRO A 231 11.04 12.96 29.12
C PRO A 231 9.95 13.96 29.52
N GLU A 232 9.63 14.03 30.82
CA GLU A 232 8.73 15.06 31.39
C GLU A 232 9.30 16.50 31.25
N ARG A 233 10.62 16.61 31.08
CA ARG A 233 11.40 17.86 31.05
C ARG A 233 12.16 17.95 29.71
N PRO A 234 11.83 18.90 28.81
CA PRO A 234 12.37 18.94 27.44
C PRO A 234 13.90 18.97 27.33
N GLU A 235 14.59 19.59 28.29
CA GLU A 235 16.05 19.65 28.32
C GLU A 235 16.73 18.27 28.45
N TRP A 236 16.02 17.27 28.99
CA TRP A 236 16.49 15.89 29.09
C TRP A 236 16.23 15.06 27.82
N GLN A 237 15.80 15.68 26.71
CA GLN A 237 15.88 15.04 25.38
C GLN A 237 17.32 15.04 24.84
N LEU A 238 18.19 15.93 25.35
CA LEU A 238 19.57 16.14 24.87
C LEU A 238 19.68 16.44 23.36
N LEU A 239 18.61 16.98 22.76
CA LEU A 239 18.56 17.49 21.39
C LEU A 239 18.79 19.02 21.37
N PRO A 240 19.41 19.59 20.31
CA PRO A 240 19.50 21.05 20.12
C PRO A 240 18.15 21.74 20.00
N GLU A 241 17.17 21.04 19.41
CA GLU A 241 15.79 21.48 19.24
C GLU A 241 14.87 20.40 19.81
N PRO A 242 14.48 20.49 21.10
CA PRO A 242 13.60 19.52 21.73
C PRO A 242 12.20 19.46 21.08
N LEU A 243 11.74 18.25 20.80
CA LEU A 243 10.41 17.99 20.27
C LEU A 243 9.33 18.26 21.33
N THR A 244 8.17 18.72 20.87
CA THR A 244 6.94 18.79 21.67
C THR A 244 6.28 17.41 21.78
N LYS A 245 5.40 17.22 22.79
CA LYS A 245 4.68 15.95 22.97
C LYS A 245 3.82 15.59 21.74
N ASP A 246 3.13 16.57 21.15
CA ASP A 246 2.31 16.33 19.96
C ASP A 246 3.15 15.96 18.72
N GLN A 247 4.44 16.36 18.65
CA GLN A 247 5.38 15.90 17.61
C GLN A 247 5.90 14.48 17.90
N PHE A 248 6.22 14.16 19.17
CA PHE A 248 6.62 12.81 19.58
C PHE A 248 5.51 11.77 19.33
N GLU A 249 4.26 12.09 19.66
CA GLU A 249 3.08 11.24 19.38
C GLU A 249 2.85 10.99 17.88
N GLN A 250 3.52 11.76 17.00
CA GLN A 250 3.50 11.59 15.55
C GLN A 250 4.72 10.83 14.99
N LEU A 251 5.77 10.50 15.76
CA LEU A 251 6.94 9.79 15.21
C LEU A 251 6.60 8.35 14.78
N PRO A 252 7.16 7.84 13.66
CA PRO A 252 6.95 6.46 13.23
C PRO A 252 7.55 5.46 14.22
N TYR A 253 6.93 4.28 14.38
CA TYR A 253 7.53 3.21 15.17
C TYR A 253 8.63 2.56 14.33
N LEU A 254 9.88 2.75 14.73
CA LEU A 254 11.03 2.13 14.07
C LEU A 254 12.05 1.64 15.09
N PHE A 255 12.97 0.79 14.63
CA PHE A 255 14.08 0.27 15.42
C PHE A 255 15.37 0.96 14.94
N PRO A 256 15.83 2.07 15.58
CA PRO A 256 16.83 2.96 14.97
C PRO A 256 18.15 2.27 14.61
N ASP A 257 18.62 1.34 15.45
CA ASP A 257 19.86 0.60 15.22
C ASP A 257 19.75 -0.44 14.10
N LEU A 258 18.56 -1.03 13.90
CA LEU A 258 18.32 -1.93 12.76
C LEU A 258 18.13 -1.14 11.46
N VAL A 259 17.37 -0.04 11.50
CA VAL A 259 17.19 0.86 10.35
C VAL A 259 18.52 1.44 9.88
N GLU A 260 19.42 1.85 10.79
CA GLU A 260 20.77 2.28 10.42
C GLU A 260 21.66 1.11 9.93
N ALA A 261 21.55 -0.10 10.51
CA ALA A 261 22.34 -1.25 10.08
C ALA A 261 21.97 -1.78 8.68
N PHE A 262 20.69 -1.70 8.30
CA PHE A 262 20.19 -1.97 6.94
C PHE A 262 20.36 -0.75 6.00
N GLY A 263 20.97 0.35 6.46
CA GLY A 263 21.16 1.57 5.67
C GLY A 263 19.88 2.24 5.19
N LEU A 264 18.74 1.96 5.84
CA LEU A 264 17.42 2.43 5.42
C LEU A 264 17.16 3.89 5.82
N ARG A 265 16.71 4.68 4.85
CA ARG A 265 16.31 6.07 5.00
C ARG A 265 14.89 6.29 4.52
N LEU A 266 14.01 6.73 5.41
CA LEU A 266 12.62 7.01 5.08
C LEU A 266 12.50 8.30 4.23
N LEU A 267 11.83 8.23 3.08
CA LEU A 267 11.61 9.35 2.17
C LEU A 267 10.22 9.99 2.39
N SER A 268 9.15 9.20 2.35
CA SER A 268 7.77 9.66 2.48
C SER A 268 7.11 9.18 3.78
N HIS A 269 5.92 9.71 4.11
CA HIS A 269 5.10 9.28 5.25
C HIS A 269 5.84 9.21 6.61
N LYS A 270 6.56 10.28 6.98
CA LYS A 270 7.38 10.41 8.21
C LYS A 270 6.60 10.44 9.53
N LYS A 271 5.47 9.73 9.65
CA LYS A 271 4.60 9.72 10.83
C LYS A 271 4.06 8.33 11.19
N SER A 272 3.74 8.15 12.48
CA SER A 272 3.09 6.97 13.07
C SER A 272 1.84 6.49 12.34
N VAL A 273 1.04 7.42 11.83
CA VAL A 273 -0.24 7.15 11.16
C VAL A 273 -0.20 7.66 9.72
N ALA A 274 -0.35 6.76 8.77
CA ALA A 274 -0.52 7.08 7.35
C ALA A 274 -2.01 7.08 6.98
N LEU A 275 -2.50 8.16 6.38
CA LEU A 275 -3.86 8.22 5.82
C LEU A 275 -3.83 7.63 4.41
N VAL A 276 -4.66 6.62 4.14
CA VAL A 276 -4.75 6.05 2.80
C VAL A 276 -5.50 7.04 1.90
N PRO A 277 -4.93 7.47 0.75
CA PRO A 277 -5.57 8.43 -0.14
C PRO A 277 -6.91 7.95 -0.72
N HIS A 278 -7.72 8.88 -1.22
CA HIS A 278 -9.03 8.59 -1.85
C HIS A 278 -8.95 7.68 -3.09
N SER A 279 -7.76 7.44 -3.65
CA SER A 279 -7.51 6.45 -4.70
C SER A 279 -7.58 4.99 -4.21
N GLY A 280 -7.57 4.75 -2.90
CA GLY A 280 -7.47 3.40 -2.32
C GLY A 280 -6.06 2.80 -2.37
N ARG A 281 -5.05 3.55 -2.86
CA ARG A 281 -3.64 3.15 -2.89
C ARG A 281 -2.78 4.11 -2.07
N LEU A 282 -2.07 3.57 -1.08
CA LEU A 282 -0.99 4.23 -0.36
C LEU A 282 0.36 3.79 -0.97
N SER A 283 1.35 4.66 -0.98
CA SER A 283 2.74 4.33 -1.32
C SER A 283 3.68 4.95 -0.28
N ILE A 284 4.51 4.12 0.35
CA ILE A 284 5.53 4.55 1.32
C ILE A 284 6.90 4.31 0.69
N GLU A 285 7.75 5.34 0.71
CA GLU A 285 9.01 5.36 -0.05
C GLU A 285 10.19 5.42 0.92
N LEU A 286 11.16 4.55 0.67
CA LEU A 286 12.41 4.42 1.40
C LEU A 286 13.57 4.38 0.40
N GLU A 287 14.76 4.69 0.90
CA GLU A 287 16.04 4.50 0.22
C GLU A 287 16.89 3.54 1.05
N GLU A 288 17.59 2.62 0.39
CA GLU A 288 18.61 1.76 0.97
C GLU A 288 20.00 2.29 0.63
N SER A 289 20.99 2.05 1.49
CA SER A 289 22.37 2.49 1.28
C SER A 289 23.38 1.48 1.83
N GLY A 290 24.41 1.17 1.02
CA GLY A 290 25.32 0.06 1.30
C GLY A 290 24.94 -1.18 0.52
N GLU A 291 24.91 -2.33 1.20
CA GLU A 291 24.55 -3.64 0.63
C GLU A 291 23.01 -3.76 0.49
N ILE A 292 22.56 -4.53 -0.49
CA ILE A 292 21.13 -4.74 -0.77
C ILE A 292 20.62 -5.91 0.07
N HIS A 293 19.57 -5.70 0.87
CA HIS A 293 18.95 -6.73 1.71
C HIS A 293 17.63 -7.26 1.13
N GLU A 294 17.22 -8.47 1.52
CA GLU A 294 15.86 -8.98 1.27
C GLU A 294 14.88 -8.36 2.26
N TYR A 295 13.72 -7.91 1.76
CA TYR A 295 12.66 -7.31 2.58
C TYR A 295 11.33 -8.04 2.42
N MET A 296 10.59 -8.13 3.52
CA MET A 296 9.22 -8.63 3.54
C MET A 296 8.32 -7.60 4.23
N ALA A 297 7.14 -7.34 3.66
CA ALA A 297 6.14 -6.51 4.30
C ALA A 297 4.92 -7.36 4.69
N LEU A 298 4.41 -7.14 5.91
CA LEU A 298 3.26 -7.84 6.47
C LEU A 298 2.11 -6.86 6.76
N LEU A 299 0.87 -7.29 6.51
CA LEU A 299 -0.33 -6.49 6.77
C LEU A 299 -1.26 -7.20 7.76
N TYR A 300 -1.66 -6.47 8.79
CA TYR A 300 -2.59 -6.90 9.84
C TYR A 300 -3.85 -6.02 9.78
N ILE A 301 -5.01 -6.56 10.17
CA ILE A 301 -6.25 -5.78 10.30
C ILE A 301 -6.64 -5.65 11.77
N HIS A 302 -7.17 -4.49 12.15
CA HIS A 302 -7.63 -4.25 13.52
C HIS A 302 -8.85 -5.12 13.86
N SER A 303 -8.95 -5.59 15.10
CA SER A 303 -9.90 -6.62 15.48
C SER A 303 -11.37 -6.20 15.34
N SER A 304 -11.69 -4.91 15.55
CA SER A 304 -13.04 -4.34 15.28
C SER A 304 -13.46 -4.41 13.81
N ASP A 305 -12.50 -4.38 12.89
CA ASP A 305 -12.74 -4.17 11.45
C ASP A 305 -12.71 -5.51 10.67
N THR A 306 -12.62 -6.63 11.42
CA THR A 306 -12.36 -7.95 10.87
C THR A 306 -13.50 -8.47 10.00
N ILE A 307 -13.22 -8.77 8.73
CA ILE A 307 -14.13 -9.49 7.84
C ILE A 307 -13.42 -10.70 7.25
N ASN A 308 -14.12 -11.83 7.15
CA ASN A 308 -13.55 -13.10 6.68
C ASN A 308 -13.40 -13.11 5.14
N PHE A 309 -12.16 -13.01 4.64
CA PHE A 309 -11.87 -12.93 3.20
C PHE A 309 -11.93 -14.29 2.48
N ARG A 310 -12.05 -15.42 3.20
CA ARG A 310 -12.10 -16.79 2.63
C ARG A 310 -13.18 -17.01 1.57
N GLN A 311 -14.23 -16.18 1.54
CA GLN A 311 -15.26 -16.23 0.50
C GLN A 311 -14.77 -15.89 -0.93
N LYS A 312 -13.52 -15.44 -1.10
CA LYS A 312 -12.94 -15.11 -2.43
C LYS A 312 -11.66 -15.89 -2.81
N GLN A 313 -11.07 -16.69 -1.91
CA GLN A 313 -9.78 -17.39 -2.13
C GLN A 313 -8.58 -16.50 -2.56
N ILE A 314 -8.64 -15.18 -2.35
CA ILE A 314 -7.55 -14.26 -2.72
C ILE A 314 -6.50 -14.22 -1.60
N LYS A 315 -5.24 -14.57 -1.92
CA LYS A 315 -4.10 -14.45 -1.01
C LYS A 315 -3.83 -13.00 -0.64
N LEU A 316 -3.74 -12.67 0.64
CA LEU A 316 -3.74 -11.27 1.08
C LEU A 316 -2.39 -10.55 1.03
N ALA A 317 -1.28 -11.27 0.86
CA ALA A 317 -0.01 -10.69 0.43
C ALA A 317 -0.16 -9.90 -0.90
N ARG A 318 -1.13 -10.27 -1.74
CA ARG A 318 -1.41 -9.63 -3.03
C ARG A 318 -2.10 -8.25 -2.92
N PHE A 319 -2.39 -7.74 -1.72
CA PHE A 319 -2.85 -6.35 -1.49
C PHE A 319 -1.73 -5.42 -1.00
N LEU A 320 -0.49 -5.88 -1.16
CA LEU A 320 0.75 -5.26 -0.72
C LEU A 320 1.81 -5.54 -1.79
N ALA A 321 2.74 -4.62 -2.00
CA ALA A 321 3.87 -4.83 -2.89
C ALA A 321 5.08 -4.07 -2.35
N VAL A 322 6.16 -4.78 -2.02
CA VAL A 322 7.50 -4.18 -1.89
C VAL A 322 8.08 -4.14 -3.29
N LYS A 323 8.26 -2.96 -3.87
CA LYS A 323 8.89 -2.74 -5.17
C LYS A 323 10.29 -2.16 -4.99
N ARG A 324 11.23 -2.59 -5.83
CA ARG A 324 12.60 -2.12 -5.83
C ARG A 324 12.97 -1.51 -7.19
N ALA A 325 13.68 -0.38 -7.15
CA ALA A 325 14.30 0.25 -8.31
C ALA A 325 15.73 0.66 -7.91
N GLY A 326 16.67 -0.27 -8.08
CA GLY A 326 18.02 -0.16 -7.53
C GLY A 326 17.99 0.01 -6.00
N ASN A 327 18.44 1.18 -5.52
CA ASN A 327 18.47 1.51 -4.10
C ASN A 327 17.17 2.15 -3.58
N GLN A 328 16.16 2.38 -4.42
CA GLN A 328 14.84 2.85 -3.97
C GLN A 328 13.91 1.67 -3.67
N LEU A 329 13.20 1.78 -2.55
CA LEU A 329 12.21 0.82 -2.07
C LEU A 329 10.86 1.52 -1.92
N GLN A 330 9.83 0.97 -2.56
CA GLN A 330 8.47 1.50 -2.53
C GLN A 330 7.49 0.43 -2.03
N ILE A 331 6.87 0.67 -0.89
CA ILE A 331 5.84 -0.20 -0.32
C ILE A 331 4.47 0.34 -0.73
N GLU A 332 3.87 -0.26 -1.77
CA GLU A 332 2.49 0.04 -2.14
C GLU A 332 1.51 -0.81 -1.34
N VAL A 333 0.49 -0.17 -0.77
CA VAL A 333 -0.58 -0.83 -0.02
C VAL A 333 -1.93 -0.52 -0.64
N TYR A 334 -2.73 -1.57 -0.85
CA TYR A 334 -4.05 -1.52 -1.47
C TYR A 334 -5.12 -2.08 -0.52
N PRO A 335 -5.53 -1.36 0.54
CA PRO A 335 -6.40 -1.93 1.57
C PRO A 335 -7.72 -2.40 0.98
N PRO A 336 -8.08 -3.70 1.09
CA PRO A 336 -9.22 -4.27 0.38
C PRO A 336 -10.58 -3.77 0.90
N LYS A 337 -10.61 -3.10 2.06
CA LYS A 337 -11.80 -2.51 2.70
C LYS A 337 -11.44 -1.24 3.49
N PRO A 338 -12.43 -0.39 3.84
CA PRO A 338 -12.25 0.64 4.86
C PRO A 338 -11.92 -0.02 6.22
N GLY A 339 -11.12 0.66 7.04
CA GLY A 339 -10.68 0.14 8.34
C GLY A 339 -9.26 0.57 8.72
N LYS A 340 -8.81 0.12 9.88
CA LYS A 340 -7.46 0.30 10.42
C LYS A 340 -6.62 -0.94 10.11
N TYR A 341 -5.44 -0.71 9.56
CA TYR A 341 -4.45 -1.74 9.27
C TYR A 341 -3.14 -1.41 9.98
N LEU A 342 -2.34 -2.42 10.28
CA LEU A 342 -0.96 -2.27 10.75
C LEU A 342 -0.06 -2.90 9.67
N LEU A 343 0.81 -2.08 9.09
CA LEU A 343 1.86 -2.48 8.17
C LEU A 343 3.15 -2.66 8.98
N VAL A 344 3.84 -3.78 8.76
CA VAL A 344 5.13 -4.10 9.34
C VAL A 344 6.11 -4.36 8.20
N LEU A 345 7.15 -3.52 8.06
CA LEU A 345 8.32 -3.81 7.24
C LEU A 345 9.32 -4.62 8.06
N GLN A 346 9.78 -5.72 7.48
CA GLN A 346 10.84 -6.56 8.00
C GLN A 346 11.98 -6.70 6.98
N GLY A 347 13.20 -6.95 7.44
CA GLY A 347 14.36 -7.25 6.59
C GLY A 347 15.17 -8.46 7.08
N HIS A 348 15.80 -9.15 6.14
CA HIS A 348 16.69 -10.29 6.39
C HIS A 348 18.15 -9.82 6.48
N SER A 349 18.94 -10.36 7.42
CA SER A 349 20.38 -10.12 7.48
C SER A 349 21.15 -11.44 7.44
N ASP A 350 22.06 -11.55 6.47
CA ASP A 350 22.90 -12.73 6.19
C ASP A 350 23.96 -13.02 7.28
N GLY A 351 23.94 -12.29 8.42
CA GLY A 351 24.67 -12.68 9.63
C GLY A 351 25.41 -11.58 10.38
N SER A 352 25.15 -10.31 10.10
CA SER A 352 25.73 -9.19 10.89
C SER A 352 24.93 -9.01 12.19
N PRO A 353 25.52 -9.22 13.39
CA PRO A 353 24.80 -9.11 14.66
C PRO A 353 24.64 -7.64 15.08
N ALA A 354 23.77 -6.91 14.39
CA ALA A 354 23.46 -5.51 14.67
C ALA A 354 22.94 -5.30 16.12
N ALA A 355 23.75 -4.63 16.94
CA ALA A 355 23.38 -4.07 18.25
C ALA A 355 22.71 -5.04 19.27
N GLY A 356 23.25 -6.25 19.44
CA GLY A 356 23.09 -7.01 20.70
C GLY A 356 21.75 -7.72 20.91
N GLY A 357 21.05 -8.11 19.84
CA GLY A 357 19.95 -9.07 19.93
C GLY A 357 20.43 -10.51 19.85
N SER A 358 19.89 -11.42 20.66
CA SER A 358 20.06 -12.87 20.52
C SER A 358 19.17 -13.45 19.41
N ALA A 359 19.14 -12.79 18.25
CA ALA A 359 18.43 -13.25 17.06
C ALA A 359 19.38 -14.11 16.21
N ALA A 360 18.86 -15.20 15.63
CA ALA A 360 19.69 -16.09 14.83
C ALA A 360 20.05 -15.43 13.48
N ALA A 361 21.26 -15.70 12.99
CA ALA A 361 21.62 -15.35 11.60
C ALA A 361 20.62 -16.02 10.64
N GLY A 362 20.13 -15.27 9.66
CA GLY A 362 19.05 -15.71 8.77
C GLY A 362 17.63 -15.58 9.34
N GLN A 363 17.42 -14.84 10.43
CA GLN A 363 16.07 -14.48 10.90
C GLN A 363 15.61 -13.14 10.31
N MET A 364 14.32 -13.06 9.96
CA MET A 364 13.63 -11.85 9.50
C MET A 364 13.33 -10.91 10.68
N MET A 365 13.73 -9.64 10.60
CA MET A 365 13.69 -8.67 11.72
C MET A 365 12.74 -7.51 11.44
N ASP A 366 11.93 -7.09 12.43
CA ASP A 366 11.07 -5.90 12.33
C ASP A 366 11.90 -4.60 12.27
N LEU A 367 11.63 -3.76 11.27
CA LEU A 367 12.37 -2.50 11.03
C LEU A 367 11.50 -1.26 11.27
N VAL A 368 10.31 -1.20 10.67
CA VAL A 368 9.39 -0.06 10.72
C VAL A 368 7.93 -0.53 10.73
N HIS A 369 7.10 0.04 11.61
CA HIS A 369 5.65 -0.21 11.65
C HIS A 369 4.86 1.08 11.38
N TYR A 370 3.74 0.95 10.66
CA TYR A 370 2.79 2.04 10.38
C TYR A 370 1.36 1.62 10.66
N VAL A 371 0.59 2.49 11.32
CA VAL A 371 -0.86 2.35 11.37
C VAL A 371 -1.47 3.05 10.15
N LEU A 372 -2.17 2.31 9.31
CA LEU A 372 -2.81 2.81 8.10
C LEU A 372 -4.30 3.02 8.35
N HIS A 373 -4.80 4.23 8.11
CA HIS A 373 -6.22 4.56 8.21
C HIS A 373 -6.87 4.60 6.83
N CYS A 374 -7.53 3.52 6.44
CA CYS A 374 -8.32 3.44 5.22
C CYS A 374 -9.71 4.07 5.43
N ARG A 375 -9.84 5.36 5.07
CA ARG A 375 -11.12 6.11 5.17
C ARG A 375 -12.20 5.52 4.25
N ARG A 376 -11.78 4.99 3.10
CA ARG A 376 -12.62 4.41 2.04
C ARG A 376 -11.72 3.57 1.12
N ALA A 377 -12.03 2.29 0.93
CA ALA A 377 -11.43 1.51 -0.15
C ALA A 377 -12.13 1.82 -1.48
N SER A 378 -11.51 1.45 -2.61
CA SER A 378 -12.25 1.35 -3.87
C SER A 378 -13.35 0.31 -3.74
N ASP A 379 -14.51 0.54 -4.39
CA ASP A 379 -15.60 -0.45 -4.48
C ASP A 379 -15.12 -1.75 -5.19
N PHE A 380 -14.02 -1.66 -5.94
CA PHE A 380 -13.29 -2.78 -6.53
C PHE A 380 -11.78 -2.54 -6.37
N VAL A 381 -11.15 -3.26 -5.43
CA VAL A 381 -9.68 -3.42 -5.35
C VAL A 381 -9.37 -4.84 -5.80
N GLU A 382 -8.68 -4.97 -6.92
CA GLU A 382 -8.13 -6.25 -7.36
C GLU A 382 -6.80 -6.52 -6.66
N PRO A 383 -6.50 -7.79 -6.32
CA PRO A 383 -5.15 -8.15 -5.89
C PRO A 383 -4.15 -7.88 -7.01
N MET A 384 -2.88 -7.64 -6.66
CA MET A 384 -1.75 -7.78 -7.58
C MET A 384 -1.65 -9.24 -8.05
N PRO A 385 -0.88 -9.56 -9.11
CA PRO A 385 -0.49 -10.95 -9.42
C PRO A 385 0.25 -11.60 -8.24
N GLU A 386 0.42 -12.92 -8.27
CA GLU A 386 1.18 -13.62 -7.22
C GLU A 386 2.69 -13.38 -7.36
N ASN A 387 3.34 -13.04 -6.24
CA ASN A 387 4.80 -12.83 -6.11
C ASN A 387 5.41 -14.02 -5.33
N GLN A 388 6.57 -14.50 -5.77
CA GLN A 388 7.39 -15.55 -5.15
C GLN A 388 8.78 -15.09 -4.71
N ALA A 389 9.20 -13.89 -5.13
CA ALA A 389 10.43 -13.23 -4.72
C ALA A 389 10.29 -12.39 -3.43
N ASP A 390 9.08 -12.23 -2.89
CA ASP A 390 8.67 -11.36 -1.76
C ASP A 390 8.79 -9.85 -2.04
N GLU A 391 9.87 -9.44 -2.72
CA GLU A 391 10.05 -8.15 -3.39
C GLU A 391 9.74 -8.24 -4.91
N TRP A 392 9.42 -7.10 -5.54
CA TRP A 392 9.31 -6.96 -7.00
C TRP A 392 10.50 -6.16 -7.53
N GLY A 393 11.04 -6.54 -8.69
CA GLY A 393 12.29 -6.00 -9.25
C GLY A 393 13.53 -6.77 -8.77
N LEU A 394 14.72 -6.38 -9.24
CA LEU A 394 15.98 -7.03 -8.86
C LEU A 394 16.46 -6.51 -7.50
N GLY A 395 16.48 -7.39 -6.49
CA GLY A 395 17.07 -7.13 -5.18
C GLY A 395 18.16 -8.13 -4.80
N ALA A 396 18.27 -8.45 -3.51
CA ALA A 396 19.43 -9.16 -2.95
C ALA A 396 19.63 -10.55 -3.57
N ARG A 397 18.53 -11.26 -3.89
CA ARG A 397 18.55 -12.55 -4.56
C ARG A 397 19.23 -12.48 -5.94
N ALA A 398 18.96 -11.42 -6.71
CA ALA A 398 19.60 -11.17 -8.00
C ALA A 398 21.08 -10.81 -7.86
N GLU A 399 21.47 -10.02 -6.87
CA GLU A 399 22.88 -9.72 -6.60
C GLU A 399 23.68 -10.96 -6.19
N LYS A 400 23.11 -11.81 -5.34
CA LYS A 400 23.70 -13.05 -4.79
C LYS A 400 23.98 -14.12 -5.86
N ILE A 401 23.12 -14.23 -6.87
CA ILE A 401 23.35 -15.09 -8.05
C ILE A 401 24.12 -14.39 -9.18
N GLY A 402 24.29 -13.06 -9.10
CA GLY A 402 25.12 -12.27 -10.00
C GLY A 402 24.42 -11.77 -11.26
N VAL A 403 23.12 -11.48 -11.21
CA VAL A 403 22.32 -10.91 -12.32
C VAL A 403 22.21 -9.39 -12.18
N GLU A 404 22.30 -8.67 -13.30
CA GLU A 404 21.93 -7.26 -13.42
C GLU A 404 20.91 -7.04 -14.55
N ALA A 405 20.04 -6.04 -14.40
CA ALA A 405 19.09 -5.63 -15.42
C ALA A 405 19.69 -4.50 -16.27
N VAL A 406 19.57 -4.61 -17.58
CA VAL A 406 20.18 -3.68 -18.55
C VAL A 406 19.14 -2.72 -19.13
N SER A 407 17.95 -3.21 -19.47
CA SER A 407 16.92 -2.39 -20.16
C SER A 407 15.77 -1.94 -19.26
N HIS A 408 15.44 -2.70 -18.21
CA HIS A 408 14.31 -2.42 -17.31
C HIS A 408 14.75 -2.62 -15.85
N PRO A 409 15.37 -1.62 -15.21
CA PRO A 409 15.82 -1.71 -13.81
C PRO A 409 14.68 -1.55 -12.80
N ASP A 410 13.50 -1.10 -13.24
CA ASP A 410 12.34 -0.84 -12.40
C ASP A 410 11.46 -2.09 -12.21
N ALA A 411 10.93 -2.28 -11.00
CA ALA A 411 10.00 -3.37 -10.65
C ALA A 411 8.70 -3.45 -11.48
N GLU A 412 8.28 -2.36 -12.12
CA GLU A 412 7.03 -2.26 -12.90
C GLU A 412 7.34 -1.98 -14.38
N ILE A 413 6.92 -2.87 -15.28
CA ILE A 413 7.19 -2.78 -16.73
C ILE A 413 5.86 -2.71 -17.48
N ARG A 414 5.69 -1.67 -18.31
CA ARG A 414 4.55 -1.61 -19.24
C ARG A 414 4.89 -2.28 -20.56
N LEU A 415 4.04 -3.21 -20.99
CA LEU A 415 4.19 -3.93 -22.25
C LEU A 415 3.68 -3.08 -23.42
N GLN A 416 4.45 -3.02 -24.51
CA GLN A 416 4.10 -2.21 -25.68
C GLN A 416 3.35 -3.09 -26.69
N ASP A 417 2.13 -2.68 -27.06
CA ASP A 417 1.21 -3.49 -27.88
C ASP A 417 1.08 -4.95 -27.39
N GLY A 418 1.11 -5.14 -26.07
CA GLY A 418 0.95 -6.43 -25.39
C GLY A 418 2.20 -7.31 -25.26
N GLU A 419 3.38 -6.87 -25.70
CA GLU A 419 4.62 -7.66 -25.59
C GLU A 419 5.83 -6.79 -25.20
N GLN A 420 6.90 -7.40 -24.69
CA GLN A 420 8.16 -6.70 -24.35
C GLN A 420 9.34 -7.69 -24.25
N THR A 421 10.54 -7.27 -24.67
CA THR A 421 11.80 -7.99 -24.38
C THR A 421 12.57 -7.29 -23.27
N ILE A 422 12.89 -8.01 -22.21
CA ILE A 422 13.71 -7.58 -21.08
C ILE A 422 15.15 -8.06 -21.31
N GLN A 423 16.13 -7.18 -21.09
CA GLN A 423 17.55 -7.50 -21.19
C GLN A 423 18.16 -7.60 -19.79
N LEU A 424 18.72 -8.78 -19.48
CA LEU A 424 19.50 -9.07 -18.29
C LEU A 424 20.97 -9.34 -18.69
N ARG A 425 21.86 -9.42 -17.70
CA ARG A 425 23.24 -9.89 -17.86
C ARG A 425 23.70 -10.62 -16.60
N ALA A 426 24.39 -11.75 -16.77
CA ALA A 426 25.16 -12.37 -15.70
C ALA A 426 26.56 -11.73 -15.55
N LYS A 427 26.97 -11.43 -14.31
CA LYS A 427 28.23 -10.72 -13.97
C LYS A 427 29.49 -11.61 -14.04
N GLN A 428 29.36 -12.93 -13.90
CA GLN A 428 30.51 -13.86 -13.80
C GLN A 428 30.24 -15.25 -14.40
N ASP A 429 29.24 -15.98 -13.91
CA ASP A 429 28.89 -17.32 -14.38
C ASP A 429 27.91 -17.27 -15.56
N GLU A 430 28.00 -18.22 -16.49
CA GLU A 430 26.91 -18.48 -17.45
C GLU A 430 25.67 -18.99 -16.70
N LEU A 431 24.52 -18.34 -16.90
CA LEU A 431 23.26 -18.70 -16.26
C LEU A 431 22.28 -19.36 -17.23
N GLU A 432 21.51 -20.31 -16.71
CA GLU A 432 20.31 -20.88 -17.32
C GLU A 432 19.10 -20.30 -16.59
N TYR A 433 18.17 -19.67 -17.31
CA TYR A 433 16.97 -19.05 -16.72
C TYR A 433 15.72 -19.87 -17.02
N ARG A 434 14.74 -19.77 -16.12
CA ARG A 434 13.34 -20.18 -16.33
C ARG A 434 12.43 -19.07 -15.86
N CYS A 435 11.41 -18.79 -16.66
CA CYS A 435 10.47 -17.72 -16.42
C CYS A 435 9.04 -18.27 -16.37
N GLU A 436 8.21 -17.70 -15.50
CA GLU A 436 6.79 -18.05 -15.39
C GLU A 436 5.96 -16.78 -15.43
N LEU A 437 4.97 -16.72 -16.32
CA LEU A 437 3.98 -15.66 -16.35
C LEU A 437 2.75 -16.09 -15.53
N ARG A 438 2.28 -15.26 -14.59
CA ARG A 438 1.08 -15.49 -13.77
C ARG A 438 0.11 -14.32 -13.94
N SER A 439 -1.19 -14.60 -14.05
CA SER A 439 -2.20 -13.55 -14.26
C SER A 439 -2.59 -12.84 -12.94
N GLN A 440 -3.36 -11.76 -13.04
CA GLN A 440 -3.97 -11.12 -11.88
C GLN A 440 -5.13 -11.94 -11.26
N LEU A 441 -5.63 -12.97 -11.94
CA LEU A 441 -6.77 -13.78 -11.48
C LEU A 441 -6.34 -15.16 -11.00
N ASP A 442 -5.41 -15.80 -11.72
CA ASP A 442 -4.95 -17.17 -11.50
C ASP A 442 -3.78 -17.22 -10.51
N THR A 443 -3.70 -18.26 -9.69
CA THR A 443 -2.51 -18.51 -8.85
C THR A 443 -1.41 -19.24 -9.61
N GLU A 444 -1.76 -20.05 -10.62
CA GLU A 444 -0.83 -20.91 -11.35
C GLU A 444 -0.17 -20.20 -12.55
N PRO A 445 0.97 -20.72 -13.05
CA PRO A 445 1.56 -20.25 -14.30
C PRO A 445 0.62 -20.40 -15.49
N LEU A 446 0.60 -19.39 -16.35
CA LEU A 446 0.04 -19.42 -17.69
C LEU A 446 0.97 -20.25 -18.59
N ALA A 447 0.84 -21.58 -18.54
CA ALA A 447 1.70 -22.50 -19.28
C ALA A 447 1.73 -22.24 -20.80
N ASP A 448 0.60 -21.79 -21.35
CA ASP A 448 0.43 -21.40 -22.76
C ASP A 448 1.13 -20.06 -23.12
N TYR A 449 1.66 -19.35 -22.13
CA TYR A 449 2.35 -18.07 -22.24
C TYR A 449 3.69 -18.10 -21.47
N GLU A 450 4.38 -19.25 -21.51
CA GLU A 450 5.76 -19.39 -21.00
C GLU A 450 6.67 -18.34 -21.68
N PRO A 451 7.32 -17.43 -20.91
CA PRO A 451 8.19 -16.42 -21.48
C PRO A 451 9.42 -17.03 -22.16
N LEU A 452 9.76 -16.48 -23.33
CA LEU A 452 10.85 -16.99 -24.17
C LEU A 452 12.19 -16.51 -23.63
N VAL A 453 13.19 -17.40 -23.61
CA VAL A 453 14.55 -17.10 -23.11
C VAL A 453 15.60 -17.44 -24.16
N TRP A 454 16.55 -16.53 -24.39
CA TRP A 454 17.76 -16.79 -25.18
C TRP A 454 18.95 -15.95 -24.72
N HIS A 455 20.16 -16.30 -25.18
CA HIS A 455 21.36 -15.49 -25.01
C HIS A 455 21.73 -14.83 -26.35
N GLN A 456 22.14 -13.55 -26.32
CA GLN A 456 22.52 -12.79 -27.51
C GLN A 456 23.42 -11.61 -27.16
N ASP A 457 24.51 -11.43 -27.91
CA ASP A 457 25.41 -10.26 -27.85
C ASP A 457 25.94 -9.93 -26.43
N GLY A 458 26.08 -10.93 -25.55
CA GLY A 458 26.48 -10.76 -24.15
C GLY A 458 25.35 -10.39 -23.19
N PHE A 459 24.09 -10.63 -23.58
CA PHE A 459 22.87 -10.39 -22.80
C PHE A 459 21.97 -11.62 -22.75
N ASP A 460 21.31 -11.79 -21.60
CA ASP A 460 20.29 -12.80 -21.40
C ASP A 460 18.91 -12.16 -21.62
N LEU A 461 18.21 -12.57 -22.67
CA LEU A 461 16.99 -11.91 -23.14
C LEU A 461 15.75 -12.74 -22.77
N VAL A 462 14.80 -12.08 -22.11
CA VAL A 462 13.51 -12.65 -21.70
C VAL A 462 12.39 -11.90 -22.41
N HIS A 463 11.66 -12.56 -23.31
CA HIS A 463 10.53 -11.97 -24.03
C HIS A 463 9.19 -12.47 -23.50
N VAL A 464 8.28 -11.53 -23.23
CA VAL A 464 6.96 -11.79 -22.66
C VAL A 464 5.87 -11.31 -23.61
N VAL A 465 4.84 -12.15 -23.77
CA VAL A 465 3.61 -11.84 -24.51
C VAL A 465 2.43 -11.93 -23.55
N ALA A 466 1.65 -10.87 -23.44
CA ALA A 466 0.43 -10.86 -22.62
C ALA A 466 -0.76 -11.47 -23.37
N PRO A 467 -1.57 -12.32 -22.71
CA PRO A 467 -2.80 -12.88 -23.28
C PRO A 467 -3.86 -11.81 -23.58
N GLY A 468 -3.90 -10.74 -22.78
CA GLY A 468 -4.93 -9.72 -22.77
C GLY A 468 -4.50 -8.48 -21.99
N ALA A 469 -5.40 -7.50 -21.89
CA ALA A 469 -5.23 -6.36 -21.00
C ALA A 469 -5.29 -6.81 -19.52
N GLY A 470 -4.48 -6.22 -18.66
CA GLY A 470 -4.42 -6.56 -17.23
C GLY A 470 -3.01 -6.44 -16.65
N ARG A 471 -2.83 -6.99 -15.44
CA ARG A 471 -1.52 -7.09 -14.78
C ARG A 471 -1.05 -8.55 -14.71
N PHE A 472 0.25 -8.75 -14.80
CA PHE A 472 0.87 -10.08 -14.80
C PHE A 472 2.12 -10.08 -13.92
N GLY A 473 2.39 -11.19 -13.24
CA GLY A 473 3.65 -11.41 -12.53
C GLY A 473 4.57 -12.22 -13.41
N LEU A 474 5.76 -11.70 -13.71
CA LEU A 474 6.84 -12.43 -14.36
C LEU A 474 7.84 -12.88 -13.30
N ALA A 475 7.75 -14.14 -12.87
CA ALA A 475 8.73 -14.72 -11.96
C ALA A 475 9.94 -15.21 -12.76
N ILE A 476 11.14 -14.74 -12.42
CA ILE A 476 12.40 -15.15 -13.05
C ILE A 476 13.22 -15.95 -12.04
N ARG A 477 13.61 -17.16 -12.43
CA ARG A 477 14.52 -18.04 -11.67
C ARG A 477 15.72 -18.39 -12.53
N ALA A 478 16.88 -18.59 -11.92
CA ALA A 478 18.11 -18.92 -12.63
C ALA A 478 18.94 -19.97 -11.91
N ARG A 479 19.91 -20.54 -12.63
CA ARG A 479 20.85 -21.53 -12.14
C ARG A 479 22.18 -21.39 -12.89
N ARG A 480 23.31 -21.57 -12.21
CA ARG A 480 24.63 -21.59 -12.86
C ARG A 480 24.72 -22.79 -13.79
N ARG A 481 25.03 -22.58 -15.08
CA ARG A 481 25.07 -23.61 -16.13
C ARG A 481 26.10 -24.72 -15.84
N SER A 482 27.09 -24.43 -14.99
CA SER A 482 28.03 -25.39 -14.42
C SER A 482 27.36 -26.43 -13.51
N ASP A 483 26.36 -26.04 -12.70
CA ASP A 483 25.58 -26.96 -11.87
C ASP A 483 24.32 -27.47 -12.58
N LYS A 484 24.53 -28.47 -13.43
CA LYS A 484 23.44 -29.15 -14.15
C LYS A 484 22.48 -29.94 -13.23
N LYS A 485 22.77 -30.10 -11.94
CA LYS A 485 21.96 -30.85 -10.96
C LYS A 485 21.26 -29.98 -9.90
N GLY A 486 21.71 -28.74 -9.71
CA GLY A 486 21.08 -27.77 -8.82
C GLY A 486 19.63 -27.46 -9.23
N GLN A 487 18.90 -26.86 -8.30
CA GLN A 487 17.55 -26.33 -8.58
C GLN A 487 17.66 -24.92 -9.17
N PHE A 488 16.55 -24.38 -9.67
CA PHE A 488 16.48 -22.98 -10.12
C PHE A 488 16.12 -22.10 -8.93
N GLU A 489 17.01 -21.18 -8.60
CA GLU A 489 16.85 -20.24 -7.49
C GLU A 489 16.09 -18.99 -7.97
N PRO A 490 15.18 -18.43 -7.16
CA PRO A 490 14.45 -17.20 -7.53
C PRO A 490 15.42 -16.02 -7.62
N VAL A 491 15.33 -15.26 -8.73
CA VAL A 491 16.17 -14.08 -9.00
C VAL A 491 15.39 -12.81 -8.65
N CYS A 492 14.21 -12.66 -9.25
CA CYS A 492 13.34 -11.50 -9.12
C CYS A 492 11.96 -11.79 -9.75
N ASP A 493 10.91 -11.15 -9.24
CA ASP A 493 9.61 -11.09 -9.91
C ASP A 493 9.38 -9.67 -10.44
N TYR A 494 8.93 -9.51 -11.69
CA TYR A 494 8.53 -8.21 -12.26
C TYR A 494 7.00 -8.08 -12.34
N LEU A 495 6.49 -6.89 -11.99
CA LEU A 495 5.08 -6.54 -12.18
C LEU A 495 4.88 -5.97 -13.58
N LEU A 496 4.22 -6.73 -14.45
CA LEU A 496 3.90 -6.30 -15.80
C LEU A 496 2.50 -5.70 -15.87
N GLU A 497 2.33 -4.64 -16.64
CA GLU A 497 1.02 -4.01 -16.92
C GLU A 497 0.82 -3.84 -18.43
N SER A 498 -0.35 -4.23 -18.95
CA SER A 498 -0.69 -4.08 -20.36
C SER A 498 -2.11 -3.54 -20.56
N GLU A 499 -2.27 -2.60 -21.49
CA GLU A 499 -3.57 -2.07 -21.90
C GLU A 499 -4.29 -2.94 -22.95
N VAL A 500 -3.59 -3.92 -23.55
CA VAL A 500 -4.08 -4.81 -24.61
C VAL A 500 -3.46 -6.21 -24.51
N GLY A 501 -4.09 -7.22 -25.12
CA GLY A 501 -3.37 -8.43 -25.52
C GLY A 501 -2.57 -8.17 -26.79
N ALA A 502 -1.47 -8.88 -27.00
CA ALA A 502 -0.67 -8.71 -28.22
C ALA A 502 -1.38 -9.27 -29.45
N ASP A 503 -1.11 -8.72 -30.65
CA ASP A 503 -1.78 -9.12 -31.90
C ASP A 503 -1.72 -10.64 -32.14
N GLY A 504 -2.87 -11.30 -32.12
CA GLY A 504 -2.96 -12.76 -32.19
C GLY A 504 -2.47 -13.44 -30.90
N SER A 505 -2.89 -12.96 -29.73
CA SER A 505 -2.69 -13.67 -28.45
C SER A 505 -3.59 -14.90 -28.30
N GLU A 506 -4.62 -15.04 -29.14
CA GLU A 506 -5.42 -16.27 -29.28
C GLU A 506 -4.58 -17.50 -29.69
N ASP A 507 -3.44 -17.28 -30.36
CA ASP A 507 -2.41 -18.28 -30.64
C ASP A 507 -1.32 -18.26 -29.55
N PRO A 508 -1.32 -19.20 -28.58
CA PRO A 508 -0.29 -19.26 -27.54
C PRO A 508 1.12 -19.57 -28.06
N LEU A 509 2.11 -19.34 -27.19
CA LEU A 509 3.51 -19.61 -27.50
C LEU A 509 3.82 -21.11 -27.40
N PRO A 510 4.62 -21.69 -28.32
CA PRO A 510 5.10 -23.06 -28.15
C PRO A 510 6.01 -23.13 -26.91
N PRO A 511 5.80 -24.08 -25.98
CA PRO A 511 6.63 -24.19 -24.79
C PRO A 511 8.08 -24.50 -25.14
N MET A 512 9.02 -24.03 -24.33
CA MET A 512 10.45 -23.98 -24.64
C MET A 512 11.04 -25.36 -24.97
N HIS A 513 10.48 -26.45 -24.44
CA HIS A 513 10.93 -27.82 -24.73
C HIS A 513 10.63 -28.31 -26.16
N LEU A 514 9.66 -27.71 -26.88
CA LEU A 514 9.41 -27.99 -28.30
C LEU A 514 10.30 -27.12 -29.22
N ILE A 515 10.55 -25.87 -28.81
CA ILE A 515 11.49 -24.96 -29.46
C ILE A 515 12.91 -25.54 -29.40
N GLY A 516 13.32 -26.03 -28.24
CA GLY A 516 14.67 -26.51 -27.93
C GLY A 516 15.56 -25.38 -27.42
N SER A 517 16.06 -24.55 -28.35
CA SER A 517 16.79 -23.32 -28.04
C SER A 517 16.49 -22.27 -29.09
N LEU A 518 16.30 -21.02 -28.67
CA LEU A 518 16.23 -19.85 -29.56
C LEU A 518 17.64 -19.30 -29.82
N ALA A 519 17.77 -18.52 -30.89
CA ALA A 519 19.05 -18.03 -31.42
C ALA A 519 19.98 -19.18 -31.85
N CYS A 520 21.29 -18.96 -31.73
CA CYS A 520 22.33 -19.90 -32.14
C CYS A 520 22.77 -20.79 -30.95
N PRO A 521 22.92 -22.12 -31.12
CA PRO A 521 23.36 -23.00 -30.04
C PRO A 521 24.88 -22.94 -29.74
N ASP A 522 25.68 -22.28 -30.59
CA ASP A 522 27.14 -22.14 -30.46
C ASP A 522 27.62 -20.80 -31.05
N GLU A 523 28.32 -19.97 -30.28
CA GLU A 523 28.86 -18.70 -30.78
C GLU A 523 29.85 -18.86 -31.94
N ALA A 524 30.57 -19.98 -32.02
CA ALA A 524 31.44 -20.27 -33.18
C ALA A 524 30.63 -20.66 -34.43
N ALA A 525 29.41 -21.16 -34.27
CA ALA A 525 28.44 -21.30 -35.35
C ALA A 525 27.81 -19.95 -35.73
N ALA A 526 27.46 -19.10 -34.76
CA ALA A 526 26.99 -17.74 -35.01
C ALA A 526 28.04 -16.91 -35.77
N ALA A 527 29.32 -17.00 -35.41
CA ALA A 527 30.41 -16.27 -36.06
C ALA A 527 30.64 -16.64 -37.54
N ARG A 528 30.07 -17.75 -38.04
CA ARG A 528 30.03 -18.06 -39.48
C ARG A 528 28.95 -17.25 -40.21
N LEU A 529 27.82 -16.97 -39.57
CA LEU A 529 26.65 -16.37 -40.20
C LEU A 529 26.40 -14.94 -39.71
N LYS A 530 26.43 -13.97 -40.63
CA LYS A 530 26.12 -12.57 -40.32
C LYS A 530 24.76 -12.16 -40.88
N ALA A 531 23.80 -11.93 -39.99
CA ALA A 531 22.51 -11.33 -40.30
C ALA A 531 22.69 -10.04 -41.15
N MET A 532 21.99 -9.95 -42.27
CA MET A 532 22.01 -8.79 -43.18
C MET A 532 20.73 -7.95 -43.05
N ASN A 533 20.63 -6.86 -43.83
CA ASN A 533 19.59 -5.83 -43.76
C ASN A 533 18.20 -6.28 -44.27
N ALA A 534 17.73 -7.44 -43.82
CA ALA A 534 16.38 -7.94 -44.10
C ALA A 534 15.32 -7.14 -43.33
N ARG A 535 14.04 -7.36 -43.69
CA ARG A 535 12.90 -6.75 -43.00
C ARG A 535 11.91 -7.84 -42.56
N PRO A 536 11.66 -8.00 -41.25
CA PRO A 536 12.32 -7.34 -40.12
C PRO A 536 13.81 -7.71 -39.98
N GLU A 537 14.59 -6.96 -39.18
CA GLU A 537 16.02 -7.25 -39.00
C GLU A 537 16.23 -8.64 -38.36
N PRO A 538 16.98 -9.56 -38.99
CA PRO A 538 17.12 -10.95 -38.54
C PRO A 538 17.97 -11.16 -37.27
N LYS A 539 18.24 -10.11 -36.49
CA LYS A 539 19.03 -10.21 -35.25
C LYS A 539 18.28 -10.92 -34.14
N SER A 540 17.00 -10.59 -33.91
CA SER A 540 16.21 -11.21 -32.86
C SER A 540 15.71 -12.59 -33.31
N PRO A 541 15.86 -13.65 -32.50
CA PRO A 541 15.26 -14.95 -32.78
C PRO A 541 13.74 -14.95 -32.62
N TYR A 542 13.17 -14.03 -31.84
CA TYR A 542 11.73 -13.76 -31.85
C TYR A 542 11.40 -12.71 -32.91
N ILE A 543 10.48 -13.03 -33.81
CA ILE A 543 10.04 -12.15 -34.90
C ILE A 543 8.51 -12.05 -34.91
N ARG A 544 7.97 -10.84 -34.74
CA ARG A 544 6.56 -10.54 -35.03
C ARG A 544 6.43 -10.16 -36.51
N ALA A 545 5.73 -10.97 -37.29
CA ALA A 545 5.51 -10.77 -38.71
C ALA A 545 4.13 -10.11 -38.95
N SER A 546 4.15 -8.80 -39.21
CA SER A 546 2.96 -8.01 -39.57
C SER A 546 2.57 -8.12 -41.04
N GLU A 547 3.42 -8.75 -41.87
CA GLU A 547 3.22 -8.97 -43.31
C GLU A 547 3.07 -10.48 -43.59
N PRO A 548 2.30 -10.88 -44.63
CA PRO A 548 1.98 -12.28 -44.92
C PRO A 548 3.14 -13.04 -45.59
N GLU A 549 4.17 -12.33 -46.03
CA GLU A 549 5.47 -12.85 -46.45
C GLU A 549 6.56 -12.03 -45.74
N ILE A 550 7.65 -12.66 -45.31
CA ILE A 550 8.86 -11.98 -44.82
C ILE A 550 10.12 -12.57 -45.46
N CYS A 551 11.18 -11.78 -45.54
CA CYS A 551 12.48 -12.18 -46.06
C CYS A 551 13.55 -12.07 -44.96
N LEU A 552 14.36 -13.11 -44.77
CA LEU A 552 15.44 -13.18 -43.79
C LEU A 552 16.76 -13.53 -44.49
N ALA A 553 17.73 -12.63 -44.46
CA ALA A 553 18.98 -12.75 -45.23
C ALA A 553 20.23 -12.88 -44.34
N TRP A 554 21.11 -13.81 -44.70
CA TRP A 554 22.30 -14.20 -43.96
C TRP A 554 23.54 -14.27 -44.85
N ARG A 555 24.59 -13.51 -44.49
CA ARG A 555 25.93 -13.62 -45.07
C ARG A 555 26.68 -14.79 -44.46
N HIS A 556 27.38 -15.57 -45.27
CA HIS A 556 28.14 -16.74 -44.84
C HIS A 556 29.37 -16.94 -45.75
N ARG A 557 30.23 -17.92 -45.48
CA ARG A 557 31.35 -18.18 -46.40
C ARG A 557 30.84 -18.82 -47.69
N PRO A 558 31.46 -18.55 -48.86
CA PRO A 558 31.07 -19.17 -50.14
C PRO A 558 31.14 -20.71 -50.18
N THR A 559 31.83 -21.33 -49.22
CA THR A 559 31.92 -22.79 -49.04
C THR A 559 30.80 -23.37 -48.18
N GLU A 560 30.12 -22.55 -47.39
CA GLU A 560 29.03 -22.95 -46.51
C GLU A 560 27.72 -22.89 -47.29
N ARG A 561 26.89 -23.93 -47.22
CA ARG A 561 25.51 -23.91 -47.72
C ARG A 561 24.57 -23.77 -46.54
N LEU A 562 23.51 -22.99 -46.70
CA LEU A 562 22.44 -22.94 -45.72
C LEU A 562 21.19 -23.60 -46.28
N SER A 563 20.46 -24.28 -45.42
CA SER A 563 19.09 -24.72 -45.65
C SER A 563 18.20 -24.39 -44.47
N ALA A 564 16.89 -24.50 -44.66
CA ALA A 564 15.92 -24.17 -43.63
C ALA A 564 14.77 -25.17 -43.59
N GLU A 565 14.15 -25.30 -42.43
CA GLU A 565 12.93 -26.06 -42.23
C GLU A 565 11.92 -25.24 -41.42
N LEU A 566 10.69 -25.12 -41.96
CA LEU A 566 9.60 -24.36 -41.35
C LEU A 566 8.59 -25.31 -40.71
N TYR A 567 8.14 -24.97 -39.50
CA TYR A 567 7.11 -25.70 -38.76
C TYR A 567 6.01 -24.74 -38.29
N LYS A 568 4.77 -25.21 -38.24
CA LYS A 568 3.66 -24.56 -37.53
C LYS A 568 3.56 -25.16 -36.12
N PHE A 569 3.38 -24.33 -35.10
CA PHE A 569 2.89 -24.80 -33.81
C PHE A 569 1.37 -25.03 -33.88
N ASP A 570 0.97 -26.26 -33.58
CA ASP A 570 -0.42 -26.70 -33.50
C ASP A 570 -0.81 -26.81 -32.02
N VAL A 571 -1.67 -25.88 -31.59
CA VAL A 571 -2.06 -25.68 -30.18
C VAL A 571 -2.88 -26.87 -29.66
N GLY A 572 -3.81 -27.37 -30.47
CA GLY A 572 -4.74 -28.44 -30.06
C GLY A 572 -4.07 -29.81 -29.88
N SER A 573 -2.93 -30.03 -30.53
CA SER A 573 -2.09 -31.23 -30.37
C SER A 573 -0.82 -30.99 -29.55
N ALA A 574 -0.55 -29.75 -29.13
CA ALA A 574 0.70 -29.30 -28.51
C ALA A 574 1.95 -29.80 -29.27
N SER A 575 1.97 -29.64 -30.61
CA SER A 575 3.01 -30.24 -31.47
C SER A 575 3.50 -29.31 -32.58
N LEU A 576 4.65 -29.65 -33.17
CA LEU A 576 5.25 -28.94 -34.31
C LEU A 576 5.01 -29.71 -35.62
N ARG A 577 4.10 -29.23 -36.46
CA ARG A 577 3.83 -29.76 -37.80
C ARG A 577 4.81 -29.12 -38.79
N ARG A 578 5.68 -29.91 -39.43
CA ARG A 578 6.51 -29.42 -40.56
C ARG A 578 5.59 -28.94 -41.68
N LEU A 579 5.86 -27.76 -42.20
CA LEU A 579 5.13 -27.16 -43.32
C LEU A 579 5.77 -27.57 -44.67
N PRO A 580 4.99 -27.64 -45.75
CA PRO A 580 5.50 -28.00 -47.07
C PRO A 580 6.34 -26.86 -47.65
N ASP A 581 7.29 -27.22 -48.52
CA ASP A 581 8.31 -26.31 -49.05
C ASP A 581 7.72 -25.11 -49.85
N GLY A 582 6.45 -25.17 -50.26
CA GLY A 582 5.72 -24.01 -50.82
C GLY A 582 5.48 -22.84 -49.86
N GLN A 583 5.72 -23.01 -48.55
CA GLN A 583 5.66 -21.94 -47.55
C GLN A 583 7.05 -21.39 -47.16
N LEU A 584 8.13 -22.01 -47.66
CA LEU A 584 9.51 -21.64 -47.34
C LEU A 584 10.37 -21.66 -48.60
N PHE A 585 10.67 -20.49 -49.17
CA PHE A 585 11.68 -20.40 -50.21
C PHE A 585 13.06 -20.43 -49.58
N ASN A 586 13.76 -21.54 -49.78
CA ASN A 586 15.17 -21.70 -49.46
C ASN A 586 16.02 -21.35 -50.69
N GLN A 587 16.20 -20.04 -50.98
CA GLN A 587 16.95 -19.61 -52.15
C GLN A 587 17.47 -18.17 -52.03
N GLY A 588 18.79 -18.00 -52.18
CA GLY A 588 19.45 -16.70 -52.22
C GLY A 588 19.10 -15.88 -53.46
N VAL A 589 18.13 -14.98 -53.32
CA VAL A 589 18.00 -13.78 -54.17
C VAL A 589 19.01 -12.73 -53.68
N ASP A 590 19.38 -11.79 -54.57
CA ASP A 590 20.70 -11.18 -54.57
C ASP A 590 21.05 -10.27 -53.36
N VAL A 591 21.91 -10.77 -52.47
CA VAL A 591 22.60 -9.97 -51.43
C VAL A 591 24.11 -10.31 -51.37
N GLY A 592 24.73 -10.58 -52.52
CA GLY A 592 26.19 -10.70 -52.66
C GLY A 592 26.78 -12.04 -52.21
N ASP A 593 27.07 -12.18 -50.91
CA ASP A 593 27.82 -13.26 -50.25
C ASP A 593 26.96 -13.94 -49.16
N GLY A 594 25.70 -14.22 -49.48
CA GLY A 594 24.75 -14.80 -48.54
C GLY A 594 23.53 -15.48 -49.19
N THR A 595 22.68 -16.04 -48.33
CA THR A 595 21.43 -16.71 -48.66
C THR A 595 20.24 -15.93 -48.07
N GLU A 596 19.14 -15.87 -48.80
CA GLU A 596 17.84 -15.35 -48.37
C GLU A 596 16.86 -16.50 -48.15
N PHE A 597 16.04 -16.38 -47.12
CA PHE A 597 14.89 -17.25 -46.87
C PHE A 597 13.62 -16.43 -46.94
N ARG A 598 12.64 -16.84 -47.77
CA ARG A 598 11.31 -16.23 -47.77
C ARG A 598 10.31 -17.13 -47.09
N VAL A 599 9.57 -16.59 -46.15
CA VAL A 599 8.58 -17.32 -45.36
C VAL A 599 7.20 -16.77 -45.69
N ARG A 600 6.30 -17.63 -46.19
CA ARG A 600 4.93 -17.31 -46.58
C ARG A 600 3.94 -17.93 -45.59
N PHE A 601 3.18 -17.09 -44.88
CA PHE A 601 2.26 -17.56 -43.85
C PHE A 601 0.88 -17.86 -44.45
N ALA A 602 0.50 -19.14 -44.56
CA ALA A 602 -0.88 -19.52 -44.88
C ALA A 602 -1.82 -19.42 -43.65
N GLU A 603 -1.22 -19.45 -42.45
CA GLU A 603 -1.88 -19.53 -41.16
C GLU A 603 -1.32 -18.42 -40.25
N ASN A 604 -2.12 -17.96 -39.27
CA ASN A 604 -1.66 -17.03 -38.25
C ASN A 604 -0.93 -17.77 -37.11
N GLY A 605 -0.28 -17.00 -36.23
CA GLY A 605 0.29 -17.49 -34.98
C GLY A 605 1.71 -18.04 -35.10
N CYS A 606 2.07 -18.92 -34.17
CA CYS A 606 3.45 -19.34 -33.97
C CYS A 606 3.96 -20.32 -35.05
N HIS A 607 5.09 -19.96 -35.66
CA HIS A 607 5.86 -20.73 -36.64
C HIS A 607 7.31 -20.83 -36.17
N LEU A 608 7.96 -21.98 -36.36
CA LEU A 608 9.37 -22.18 -36.03
C LEU A 608 10.19 -22.36 -37.31
N LEU A 609 11.16 -21.48 -37.55
CA LEU A 609 12.10 -21.58 -38.67
C LEU A 609 13.47 -22.00 -38.12
N ARG A 610 13.91 -23.21 -38.48
CA ARG A 610 15.23 -23.74 -38.13
C ARG A 610 16.16 -23.62 -39.33
N LEU A 611 17.31 -22.99 -39.14
CA LEU A 611 18.36 -22.80 -40.14
C LEU A 611 19.51 -23.75 -39.88
N PHE A 612 19.94 -24.45 -40.92
CA PHE A 612 21.02 -25.42 -40.89
C PHE A 612 22.17 -24.96 -41.78
N ALA A 613 23.41 -25.23 -41.36
CA ALA A 613 24.57 -25.20 -42.23
C ALA A 613 24.85 -26.64 -42.69
N ASP A 614 24.82 -26.85 -44.01
CA ASP A 614 25.04 -28.16 -44.61
C ASP A 614 26.47 -28.19 -45.19
N ALA A 615 27.32 -29.07 -44.66
CA ALA A 615 28.67 -29.29 -45.20
C ALA A 615 28.63 -30.22 -46.44
N ASP A 616 27.75 -31.21 -46.37
CA ASP A 616 27.37 -32.14 -47.44
C ASP A 616 25.95 -32.68 -47.15
N ASP A 617 25.40 -33.49 -48.05
CA ASP A 617 24.04 -34.04 -47.94
C ASP A 617 23.83 -34.96 -46.72
N SER A 618 24.91 -35.35 -46.01
CA SER A 618 24.89 -36.23 -44.83
C SER A 618 25.21 -35.53 -43.50
N ASN A 619 25.74 -34.30 -43.52
CA ASN A 619 26.14 -33.56 -42.33
C ASN A 619 25.51 -32.15 -42.28
N ARG A 620 24.33 -32.08 -41.64
CA ARG A 620 23.51 -30.87 -41.46
C ARG A 620 23.57 -30.40 -40.00
N GLU A 621 24.15 -29.23 -39.76
CA GLU A 621 24.35 -28.65 -38.42
C GLU A 621 23.27 -27.58 -38.17
N LEU A 622 22.53 -27.65 -37.04
CA LEU A 622 21.56 -26.59 -36.68
C LEU A 622 22.31 -25.34 -36.20
N VAL A 623 22.20 -24.22 -36.92
CA VAL A 623 22.91 -22.97 -36.60
C VAL A 623 21.98 -21.87 -36.09
N TYR A 624 20.69 -21.86 -36.40
CA TYR A 624 19.79 -20.86 -35.81
C TYR A 624 18.35 -21.36 -35.69
N THR A 625 17.65 -20.94 -34.63
CA THR A 625 16.21 -21.13 -34.49
C THR A 625 15.53 -19.79 -34.29
N TYR A 626 14.61 -19.46 -35.19
CA TYR A 626 13.65 -18.36 -35.04
C TYR A 626 12.29 -18.89 -34.60
N LEU A 627 11.64 -18.20 -33.65
CA LEU A 627 10.21 -18.25 -33.46
C LEU A 627 9.57 -17.03 -34.12
N ILE A 628 8.72 -17.28 -35.10
CA ILE A 628 8.09 -16.27 -35.94
C ILE A 628 6.59 -16.30 -35.69
N ARG A 629 6.05 -15.20 -35.20
CA ARG A 629 4.62 -15.04 -34.87
C ARG A 629 3.95 -14.26 -35.99
N SER A 630 3.15 -14.93 -36.83
CA SER A 630 2.45 -14.31 -37.95
C SER A 630 1.13 -13.67 -37.50
N CYS A 631 1.10 -12.33 -37.46
CA CYS A 631 -0.11 -11.56 -37.24
C CYS A 631 -0.92 -11.38 -38.53
N ALA A 632 -0.29 -11.58 -39.69
CA ALA A 632 -0.89 -11.59 -41.01
C ALA A 632 -0.61 -12.90 -41.75
N ARG A 633 -1.51 -13.25 -42.69
CA ARG A 633 -1.44 -14.44 -43.54
C ARG A 633 -1.84 -14.11 -44.97
N LEU A 634 -1.42 -14.94 -45.90
CA LEU A 634 -1.87 -14.90 -47.29
C LEU A 634 -3.38 -15.14 -47.38
N ASP A 635 -3.98 -14.51 -48.39
CA ASP A 635 -5.42 -14.56 -48.63
C ASP A 635 -5.84 -15.75 -49.50
N GLU A 636 -4.87 -16.35 -50.20
CA GLU A 636 -5.00 -17.54 -51.04
C GLU A 636 -3.96 -18.59 -50.61
N PRO A 637 -4.17 -19.89 -50.90
CA PRO A 637 -3.19 -20.93 -50.63
C PRO A 637 -1.86 -20.65 -51.34
N PRO A 638 -0.71 -20.59 -50.63
CA PRO A 638 0.57 -20.24 -51.21
C PRO A 638 0.92 -21.15 -52.39
N VAL A 639 1.24 -20.52 -53.52
CA VAL A 639 1.79 -21.23 -54.67
C VAL A 639 3.13 -21.84 -54.28
N ALA A 640 3.36 -23.09 -54.68
CA ALA A 640 4.64 -23.75 -54.42
C ALA A 640 5.78 -22.96 -55.07
N PHE A 641 6.92 -22.81 -54.38
CA PHE A 641 8.13 -22.26 -54.97
C PHE A 641 8.78 -23.24 -55.97
N PRO A 642 9.56 -22.76 -56.95
CA PRO A 642 10.20 -23.65 -57.93
C PRO A 642 11.18 -24.62 -57.26
N THR A 643 11.09 -25.90 -57.61
CA THR A 643 11.88 -26.95 -56.95
C THR A 643 13.34 -26.88 -57.39
N LEU A 644 14.26 -26.85 -56.44
CA LEU A 644 15.70 -26.93 -56.70
C LEU A 644 16.08 -28.32 -57.23
N GLY A 645 16.91 -28.35 -58.28
CA GLY A 645 17.51 -29.56 -58.83
C GLY A 645 18.99 -29.75 -58.45
N PRO A 646 19.57 -30.95 -58.70
CA PRO A 646 20.93 -31.29 -58.24
C PRO A 646 22.07 -30.42 -58.80
N ALA A 647 21.84 -29.69 -59.89
CA ALA A 647 22.82 -28.75 -60.48
C ALA A 647 22.93 -27.43 -59.71
N TRP A 648 21.99 -27.11 -58.82
CA TRP A 648 21.98 -25.81 -58.14
C TRP A 648 23.18 -25.68 -57.18
N ARG A 649 23.94 -24.59 -57.32
CA ARG A 649 25.14 -24.28 -56.53
C ARG A 649 25.15 -22.80 -56.16
N ALA A 650 24.56 -22.45 -55.01
CA ALA A 650 24.84 -21.15 -54.40
C ALA A 650 26.35 -21.04 -54.08
N PRO A 651 26.99 -19.87 -54.21
CA PRO A 651 26.42 -18.56 -54.61
C PRO A 651 26.52 -18.25 -56.13
N ALA A 652 26.85 -19.25 -56.96
CA ALA A 652 26.99 -19.10 -58.43
C ALA A 652 25.63 -19.09 -59.14
N CYS A 653 24.71 -19.96 -58.72
CA CYS A 653 23.30 -19.91 -59.14
C CYS A 653 22.55 -18.81 -58.37
N ARG A 654 21.89 -17.89 -59.07
CA ARG A 654 21.02 -16.83 -58.51
C ARG A 654 19.82 -16.58 -59.41
N LEU A 655 18.62 -16.63 -58.84
CA LEU A 655 17.38 -16.23 -59.51
C LEU A 655 17.17 -14.73 -59.34
N GLU A 656 17.17 -13.97 -60.45
CA GLU A 656 16.95 -12.51 -60.43
C GLU A 656 15.51 -12.11 -60.76
N SER A 657 14.66 -13.07 -61.17
CA SER A 657 13.23 -12.82 -61.43
C SER A 657 12.39 -12.75 -60.16
N SER A 658 11.77 -11.59 -59.92
CA SER A 658 10.71 -11.41 -58.91
C SER A 658 9.35 -11.90 -59.42
N GLY A 659 8.63 -12.70 -58.62
CA GLY A 659 7.22 -13.04 -58.86
C GLY A 659 6.96 -14.29 -59.71
N LEU A 660 7.99 -15.07 -60.05
CA LEU A 660 7.82 -16.41 -60.61
C LEU A 660 7.78 -17.46 -59.50
N ASP A 661 6.57 -17.91 -59.16
CA ASP A 661 6.37 -19.11 -58.36
C ASP A 661 6.59 -20.38 -59.19
N GLY A 662 6.66 -21.55 -58.54
CA GLY A 662 6.91 -22.85 -59.14
C GLY A 662 5.74 -23.46 -59.90
N GLU A 663 4.55 -22.86 -59.83
CA GLU A 663 3.39 -23.22 -60.65
C GLU A 663 3.09 -22.08 -61.64
N LEU A 664 2.96 -22.42 -62.93
CA LEU A 664 2.76 -21.47 -64.01
C LEU A 664 1.33 -21.57 -64.57
N ALA A 665 0.71 -20.44 -64.88
CA ALA A 665 -0.57 -20.39 -65.58
C ALA A 665 -0.38 -20.72 -67.08
N PRO A 666 -1.22 -21.59 -67.67
CA PRO A 666 -1.08 -21.98 -69.07
C PRO A 666 -1.26 -20.79 -70.01
N GLY A 667 -0.46 -20.75 -71.09
CA GLY A 667 -0.49 -19.69 -72.11
C GLY A 667 -0.03 -18.29 -71.65
N CYS A 668 0.43 -18.13 -70.40
CA CYS A 668 0.92 -16.86 -69.88
C CYS A 668 2.44 -16.70 -70.08
N ALA A 669 2.90 -15.49 -70.39
CA ALA A 669 4.34 -15.20 -70.46
C ALA A 669 4.99 -15.30 -69.08
N ALA A 670 6.13 -15.98 -68.98
CA ALA A 670 6.81 -16.29 -67.72
C ALA A 670 8.33 -16.03 -67.85
N PRO A 671 8.75 -14.75 -67.94
CA PRO A 671 10.15 -14.38 -68.21
C PRO A 671 11.06 -14.61 -67.00
N ILE A 672 12.02 -15.53 -67.16
CA ILE A 672 13.02 -15.85 -66.15
C ILE A 672 14.39 -15.25 -66.49
N ARG A 673 15.08 -14.73 -65.46
CA ARG A 673 16.49 -14.31 -65.50
C ARG A 673 17.27 -15.01 -64.39
N LEU A 674 18.34 -15.70 -64.76
CA LEU A 674 19.04 -16.65 -63.91
C LEU A 674 20.56 -16.57 -64.14
N ARG A 675 21.32 -16.11 -63.14
CA ARG A 675 22.79 -16.28 -63.12
C ARG A 675 23.11 -17.72 -62.74
N VAL A 676 24.06 -18.35 -63.41
CA VAL A 676 24.49 -19.74 -63.13
C VAL A 676 26.01 -19.88 -62.97
N GLY A 677 26.79 -18.85 -63.33
CA GLY A 677 28.25 -18.88 -63.27
C GLY A 677 28.86 -19.90 -64.25
N ASP A 678 30.05 -20.41 -63.92
CA ASP A 678 30.89 -21.23 -64.81
C ASP A 678 30.35 -22.66 -65.10
N LEU A 679 29.14 -23.01 -64.65
CA LEU A 679 28.62 -24.39 -64.69
C LEU A 679 28.22 -24.87 -66.10
N GLY A 680 28.04 -23.95 -67.06
CA GLY A 680 27.80 -24.27 -68.47
C GLY A 680 26.52 -23.64 -69.06
N GLU A 681 26.19 -24.08 -70.27
CA GLU A 681 24.98 -23.65 -70.99
C GLU A 681 23.70 -24.07 -70.25
N VAL A 682 22.69 -23.19 -70.26
CA VAL A 682 21.39 -23.43 -69.63
C VAL A 682 20.34 -23.66 -70.70
N ASN A 683 19.78 -24.87 -70.73
CA ASN A 683 18.70 -25.25 -71.64
C ASN A 683 17.49 -25.69 -70.82
N GLY A 684 16.29 -25.30 -71.26
CA GLY A 684 15.05 -25.74 -70.64
C GLY A 684 14.50 -26.99 -71.31
N GLU A 685 14.32 -28.08 -70.57
CA GLU A 685 13.75 -29.33 -71.06
C GLU A 685 12.32 -29.48 -70.55
N ASN A 686 11.38 -29.77 -71.44
CA ASN A 686 9.99 -30.06 -71.05
C ASN A 686 9.83 -31.56 -70.72
N VAL A 687 9.68 -31.86 -69.42
CA VAL A 687 9.63 -33.21 -68.84
C VAL A 687 8.16 -33.65 -68.75
N GLY A 688 7.61 -34.13 -69.86
CA GLY A 688 6.22 -34.57 -69.91
C GLY A 688 5.73 -35.04 -71.28
N VAL A 689 4.49 -34.64 -71.62
CA VAL A 689 3.74 -35.13 -72.78
C VAL A 689 4.35 -34.72 -74.13
N PHE A 690 5.11 -33.62 -74.16
CA PHE A 690 5.89 -33.18 -75.31
C PHE A 690 7.33 -32.91 -74.86
N ALA A 691 8.29 -33.65 -75.42
CA ALA A 691 9.71 -33.40 -75.22
C ALA A 691 10.20 -32.35 -76.22
N GLY A 692 10.94 -31.35 -75.73
CA GLY A 692 11.52 -30.30 -76.54
C GLY A 692 12.45 -29.41 -75.71
N GLU A 693 13.54 -28.95 -76.33
CA GLU A 693 14.50 -28.04 -75.72
C GLU A 693 14.14 -26.58 -76.05
N THR A 694 14.08 -25.75 -75.02
CA THR A 694 13.92 -24.29 -75.14
C THR A 694 15.26 -23.64 -74.81
N PRO A 695 15.97 -23.03 -75.79
CA PRO A 695 17.26 -22.42 -75.56
C PRO A 695 17.11 -21.07 -74.83
N PHE A 696 17.94 -20.84 -73.81
CA PHE A 696 18.00 -19.56 -73.10
C PHE A 696 19.13 -18.69 -73.68
N GLN A 697 19.01 -17.37 -73.56
CA GLN A 697 19.97 -16.41 -74.08
C GLN A 697 20.82 -15.81 -72.96
N LEU A 698 22.13 -15.87 -73.09
CA LEU A 698 23.06 -15.27 -72.13
C LEU A 698 23.13 -13.75 -72.32
N ASP A 699 22.54 -13.02 -71.37
CA ASP A 699 22.52 -11.56 -71.27
C ASP A 699 23.46 -11.12 -70.14
N GLY A 700 24.69 -10.76 -70.52
CA GLY A 700 25.79 -10.55 -69.59
C GLY A 700 26.14 -11.85 -68.85
N ASP A 701 26.00 -11.84 -67.53
CA ASP A 701 26.23 -13.02 -66.67
C ASP A 701 24.95 -13.84 -66.41
N CYS A 702 23.80 -13.46 -67.00
CA CYS A 702 22.48 -14.03 -66.70
C CYS A 702 21.84 -14.68 -67.92
N TRP A 703 21.42 -15.94 -67.78
CA TRP A 703 20.57 -16.61 -68.73
C TRP A 703 19.15 -16.04 -68.65
N THR A 704 18.59 -15.63 -69.78
CA THR A 704 17.26 -15.02 -69.92
C THR A 704 16.42 -15.75 -70.96
N GLY A 705 15.11 -15.79 -70.73
CA GLY A 705 14.14 -16.41 -71.64
C GLY A 705 12.79 -16.64 -70.97
N ASP A 706 11.78 -17.06 -71.73
CA ASP A 706 10.46 -17.38 -71.20
C ASP A 706 10.33 -18.87 -70.87
N LEU A 707 9.72 -19.18 -69.72
CA LEU A 707 9.31 -20.55 -69.39
C LEU A 707 8.10 -20.93 -70.27
N PRO A 708 8.11 -22.06 -71.00
CA PRO A 708 7.05 -22.41 -71.93
C PRO A 708 5.80 -22.91 -71.19
N THR A 709 4.71 -22.15 -71.31
CA THR A 709 3.44 -22.40 -70.61
C THR A 709 2.33 -22.96 -71.50
N GLU A 710 2.56 -23.23 -72.78
CA GLU A 710 1.54 -23.76 -73.71
C GLU A 710 1.15 -25.23 -73.44
N ALA A 711 2.02 -26.00 -72.77
CA ALA A 711 1.80 -27.42 -72.48
C ALA A 711 1.15 -27.62 -71.09
N GLU A 712 -0.18 -27.52 -71.03
CA GLU A 712 -0.98 -27.79 -69.82
C GLU A 712 -0.55 -29.07 -69.07
N GLY A 713 -0.39 -28.96 -67.75
CA GLY A 713 -0.05 -30.10 -66.88
C GLY A 713 1.40 -30.60 -66.99
N SER A 714 2.22 -30.05 -67.89
CA SER A 714 3.62 -30.44 -68.05
C SER A 714 4.51 -29.94 -66.90
N ARG A 715 5.66 -30.59 -66.72
CA ARG A 715 6.70 -30.19 -65.78
C ARG A 715 7.92 -29.72 -66.58
N PHE A 716 8.31 -28.48 -66.41
CA PHE A 716 9.50 -27.93 -67.04
C PHE A 716 10.69 -28.05 -66.09
N GLU A 717 11.86 -28.44 -66.60
CA GLU A 717 13.12 -28.42 -65.86
C GLU A 717 14.14 -27.56 -66.63
N LEU A 718 14.57 -26.45 -66.03
CA LEU A 718 15.80 -25.78 -66.46
C LEU A 718 16.97 -26.68 -66.11
N ARG A 719 17.89 -26.90 -67.05
CA ARG A 719 19.05 -27.78 -66.87
C ARG A 719 20.34 -27.06 -67.22
N CYS A 720 21.42 -27.47 -66.57
CA CYS A 720 22.78 -27.07 -66.90
C CYS A 720 23.69 -28.30 -66.79
N GLY A 721 24.57 -28.52 -67.78
CA GLY A 721 25.39 -29.74 -67.86
C GLY A 721 24.57 -31.06 -67.88
N GLY A 722 23.32 -31.02 -68.35
CA GLY A 722 22.39 -32.16 -68.33
C GLY A 722 21.70 -32.45 -66.98
N GLN A 723 22.06 -31.74 -65.91
CA GLN A 723 21.44 -31.85 -64.58
C GLN A 723 20.40 -30.73 -64.36
N ALA A 724 19.31 -31.02 -63.65
CA ALA A 724 18.27 -30.03 -63.37
C ALA A 724 18.74 -28.96 -62.36
N LEU A 725 18.38 -27.70 -62.62
CA LEU A 725 18.61 -26.51 -61.79
C LEU A 725 17.35 -26.09 -61.03
N LEU A 726 16.26 -25.87 -61.77
CA LEU A 726 14.96 -25.41 -61.28
C LEU A 726 13.86 -26.20 -62.00
N SER A 727 12.78 -26.51 -61.29
CA SER A 727 11.60 -27.13 -61.88
C SER A 727 10.33 -26.34 -61.59
N TYR A 728 9.53 -26.19 -62.65
CA TYR A 728 8.23 -25.54 -62.68
C TYR A 728 7.16 -26.52 -63.16
N ARG A 729 5.90 -26.30 -62.79
CA ARG A 729 4.75 -27.07 -63.28
C ARG A 729 3.74 -26.13 -63.95
N VAL A 730 3.36 -26.42 -65.18
CA VAL A 730 2.24 -25.74 -65.84
C VAL A 730 0.93 -26.32 -65.31
N LEU A 731 0.03 -25.47 -64.81
CA LEU A 731 -1.31 -25.91 -64.40
C LEU A 731 -2.17 -26.25 -65.62
N THR A 732 -3.10 -27.20 -65.48
CA THR A 732 -4.18 -27.36 -66.47
C THR A 732 -5.22 -26.24 -66.34
N GLU A 733 -5.94 -25.89 -67.40
CA GLU A 733 -7.08 -24.96 -67.33
C GLU A 733 -8.10 -25.42 -66.28
N ALA A 734 -8.29 -26.74 -66.16
CA ALA A 734 -9.19 -27.32 -65.17
C ALA A 734 -8.67 -27.22 -63.72
N GLU A 735 -7.36 -27.07 -63.49
CA GLU A 735 -6.78 -26.72 -62.19
C GLU A 735 -6.85 -25.20 -61.95
N LEU A 736 -6.49 -24.39 -62.95
CA LEU A 736 -6.56 -22.93 -62.89
C LEU A 736 -7.97 -22.45 -62.55
N ARG A 737 -8.98 -22.84 -63.33
CA ARG A 737 -10.39 -22.47 -63.09
C ARG A 737 -10.91 -22.95 -61.73
N ARG A 738 -10.45 -24.10 -61.23
CA ARG A 738 -10.79 -24.54 -59.86
C ARG A 738 -10.14 -23.66 -58.79
N ARG A 739 -8.92 -23.16 -59.02
CA ARG A 739 -8.24 -22.20 -58.15
C ARG A 739 -8.93 -20.83 -58.19
N GLU A 740 -9.29 -20.34 -59.37
CA GLU A 740 -10.06 -19.10 -59.58
C GLU A 740 -11.45 -19.18 -58.93
N GLU A 741 -12.17 -20.30 -59.09
CA GLU A 741 -13.46 -20.53 -58.45
C GLU A 741 -13.38 -20.67 -56.92
N ALA A 742 -12.29 -21.25 -56.40
CA ALA A 742 -12.06 -21.36 -54.96
C ALA A 742 -11.69 -19.99 -54.39
N GLY A 743 -10.69 -19.33 -54.97
CA GLY A 743 -10.25 -17.98 -54.62
C GLY A 743 -11.38 -16.94 -54.74
N GLY A 744 -12.28 -17.06 -55.72
CA GLY A 744 -13.46 -16.20 -55.82
C GLY A 744 -14.44 -16.37 -54.65
N LYS A 745 -14.73 -17.62 -54.24
CA LYS A 745 -15.59 -17.93 -53.08
C LYS A 745 -14.92 -17.54 -51.76
N GLU A 746 -13.61 -17.74 -51.66
CA GLU A 746 -12.80 -17.40 -50.49
C GLU A 746 -12.59 -15.88 -50.36
N ALA A 747 -12.43 -15.16 -51.47
CA ALA A 747 -12.41 -13.70 -51.53
C ALA A 747 -13.77 -13.07 -51.17
N GLU A 748 -14.89 -13.68 -51.58
CA GLU A 748 -16.22 -13.23 -51.17
C GLU A 748 -16.46 -13.44 -49.66
N ALA A 749 -15.95 -14.55 -49.11
CA ALA A 749 -15.96 -14.80 -47.66
C ALA A 749 -14.97 -13.89 -46.90
N ARG A 750 -13.80 -13.61 -47.48
CA ARG A 750 -12.76 -12.71 -46.95
C ARG A 750 -13.27 -11.28 -46.87
N ASN A 751 -13.87 -10.76 -47.94
CA ASN A 751 -14.45 -9.42 -47.94
C ASN A 751 -15.51 -9.32 -46.84
N ARG A 752 -16.40 -10.30 -46.71
CA ARG A 752 -17.40 -10.34 -45.62
C ARG A 752 -16.76 -10.28 -44.22
N ARG A 753 -15.75 -11.11 -43.95
CA ARG A 753 -15.00 -11.09 -42.67
C ARG A 753 -14.23 -9.78 -42.44
N ARG A 754 -13.69 -9.19 -43.51
CA ARG A 754 -12.96 -7.92 -43.48
C ARG A 754 -13.90 -6.76 -43.21
N ASP A 755 -15.08 -6.76 -43.82
CA ASP A 755 -16.14 -5.79 -43.60
C ASP A 755 -16.61 -5.90 -42.13
N GLU A 756 -16.97 -7.11 -41.66
CA GLU A 756 -17.32 -7.41 -40.26
C GLU A 756 -16.23 -6.94 -39.26
N GLN A 757 -14.95 -7.28 -39.50
CA GLN A 757 -13.85 -6.82 -38.66
C GLN A 757 -13.59 -5.31 -38.76
N SER A 758 -13.86 -4.67 -39.91
CA SER A 758 -13.72 -3.22 -40.07
C SER A 758 -14.84 -2.46 -39.35
N GLU A 759 -16.08 -2.95 -39.41
CA GLU A 759 -17.22 -2.42 -38.66
C GLU A 759 -16.98 -2.55 -37.15
N GLN A 760 -16.45 -3.69 -36.69
CA GLN A 760 -16.13 -3.88 -35.28
C GLN A 760 -14.94 -3.01 -34.84
N ARG A 761 -13.84 -2.96 -35.60
CA ARG A 761 -12.69 -2.08 -35.31
C ARG A 761 -13.07 -0.60 -35.35
N GLU A 762 -13.97 -0.18 -36.26
CA GLU A 762 -14.46 1.20 -36.27
C GLU A 762 -15.41 1.47 -35.09
N ALA A 763 -16.30 0.54 -34.73
CA ALA A 763 -17.16 0.66 -33.56
C ALA A 763 -16.32 0.82 -32.27
N GLU A 764 -15.31 -0.03 -32.06
CA GLU A 764 -14.36 0.08 -30.95
C GLU A 764 -13.57 1.39 -30.99
N ARG A 765 -13.17 1.87 -32.17
CA ARG A 765 -12.44 3.15 -32.32
C ARG A 765 -13.34 4.35 -32.01
N GLN A 766 -14.61 4.31 -32.40
CA GLN A 766 -15.60 5.33 -32.05
C GLN A 766 -15.98 5.27 -30.56
N GLU A 767 -16.04 4.08 -29.96
CA GLU A 767 -16.24 3.87 -28.52
C GLU A 767 -15.07 4.48 -27.73
N ARG A 768 -13.81 4.11 -28.06
CA ARG A 768 -12.59 4.69 -27.47
C ARG A 768 -12.55 6.22 -27.63
N GLN A 769 -12.85 6.76 -28.81
CA GLN A 769 -12.90 8.22 -29.01
C GLN A 769 -13.96 8.91 -28.15
N ARG A 770 -15.12 8.30 -27.90
CA ARG A 770 -16.16 8.85 -27.01
C ARG A 770 -15.70 8.82 -25.55
N GLN A 771 -15.05 7.74 -25.12
CA GLN A 771 -14.51 7.61 -23.77
C GLN A 771 -13.34 8.58 -23.53
N GLU A 772 -12.42 8.74 -24.49
CA GLU A 772 -11.31 9.70 -24.41
C GLU A 772 -11.79 11.15 -24.50
N GLU A 773 -12.77 11.47 -25.36
CA GLU A 773 -13.45 12.79 -25.31
C GLU A 773 -14.13 13.02 -23.96
N GLY A 774 -14.63 11.98 -23.30
CA GLY A 774 -15.17 12.03 -21.94
C GLY A 774 -14.08 12.43 -20.93
N ARG A 775 -13.03 11.61 -20.81
CA ARG A 775 -11.90 11.83 -19.89
C ARG A 775 -11.20 13.17 -20.16
N ARG A 776 -11.06 13.60 -21.41
CA ARG A 776 -10.54 14.95 -21.76
C ARG A 776 -11.45 16.08 -21.33
N LYS A 777 -12.79 15.91 -21.35
CA LYS A 777 -13.73 16.94 -20.85
C LYS A 777 -13.75 17.01 -19.33
N GLU A 778 -13.65 15.86 -18.65
CA GLU A 778 -13.53 15.81 -17.19
C GLU A 778 -12.22 16.44 -16.72
N ALA A 779 -11.08 16.01 -17.27
CA ALA A 779 -9.77 16.61 -16.97
C ALA A 779 -9.68 18.10 -17.32
N ALA A 780 -10.40 18.57 -18.37
CA ALA A 780 -10.50 19.98 -18.69
C ALA A 780 -11.40 20.78 -17.74
N GLU A 781 -12.47 20.21 -17.19
CA GLU A 781 -13.27 20.86 -16.13
C GLU A 781 -12.54 20.83 -14.78
N GLU A 782 -11.71 19.81 -14.48
CA GLU A 782 -10.79 19.82 -13.33
C GLU A 782 -9.69 20.88 -13.46
N ALA A 783 -8.97 20.90 -14.58
CA ALA A 783 -7.90 21.88 -14.83
C ALA A 783 -8.41 23.33 -14.84
N ALA A 784 -9.67 23.56 -15.22
CA ALA A 784 -10.32 24.86 -15.13
C ALA A 784 -10.80 25.24 -13.70
N GLY A 785 -10.76 24.30 -12.74
CA GLY A 785 -11.18 24.50 -11.36
C GLY A 785 -10.13 25.14 -10.45
N GLY A 786 -8.84 24.95 -10.74
CA GLY A 786 -7.72 25.40 -9.90
C GLY A 786 -7.01 26.66 -10.42
N GLY A 787 -7.19 27.81 -9.77
CA GLY A 787 -6.40 29.00 -10.08
C GLY A 787 -6.83 30.29 -9.36
N ALA A 788 -5.96 30.86 -8.53
CA ALA A 788 -6.27 32.04 -7.71
C ALA A 788 -5.68 33.36 -8.23
N LYS A 789 -6.57 34.36 -8.37
CA LYS A 789 -6.39 35.84 -8.33
C LYS A 789 -4.96 36.45 -8.16
N LYS A 790 -4.76 37.56 -8.94
CA LYS A 790 -3.83 38.71 -8.77
C LYS A 790 -2.39 38.52 -9.32
N GLN A 791 -1.64 39.56 -9.77
CA GLN A 791 -1.95 40.98 -10.09
C GLN A 791 -0.87 41.59 -11.04
N HIS A 792 -1.21 42.65 -11.82
CA HIS A 792 -0.44 43.86 -12.23
C HIS A 792 1.12 43.83 -12.45
N ARG A 793 1.75 44.59 -13.38
CA ARG A 793 1.43 45.85 -14.12
C ARG A 793 2.35 45.98 -15.41
N PRO A 794 2.55 47.14 -16.12
CA PRO A 794 2.82 47.12 -17.58
C PRO A 794 4.05 47.90 -18.12
N GLY A 795 4.34 47.72 -19.42
CA GLY A 795 5.18 48.57 -20.30
C GLY A 795 5.33 47.86 -21.67
N SER A 796 5.17 48.44 -22.87
CA SER A 796 5.52 49.75 -23.44
C SER A 796 7.03 49.95 -23.68
N ALA A 797 7.53 50.27 -24.88
CA ALA A 797 6.97 50.26 -26.25
C ALA A 797 8.11 50.47 -27.28
N ALA A 798 7.82 50.28 -28.58
CA ALA A 798 8.59 50.78 -29.74
C ALA A 798 9.99 50.17 -30.02
N SER A 799 10.53 50.21 -31.26
CA SER A 799 9.87 50.21 -32.58
C SER A 799 10.85 49.92 -33.74
N SER A 800 10.37 49.19 -34.75
CA SER A 800 10.92 49.18 -36.12
C SER A 800 12.34 48.56 -36.29
N LYS A 801 12.88 48.30 -37.48
CA LYS A 801 12.54 48.78 -38.85
C LYS A 801 12.91 47.72 -39.92
N SER A 802 12.30 47.89 -41.10
CA SER A 802 12.79 47.63 -42.48
C SER A 802 14.28 47.24 -42.69
N SER A 803 14.70 46.50 -43.74
CA SER A 803 13.97 45.87 -44.87
C SER A 803 14.93 45.22 -45.87
N GLY A 804 14.48 44.17 -46.57
CA GLY A 804 15.05 43.68 -47.84
C GLY A 804 16.30 42.80 -47.70
N GLY A 805 16.56 41.82 -48.59
CA GLY A 805 15.74 41.31 -49.71
C GLY A 805 16.51 41.22 -51.03
N SER A 806 15.96 40.48 -52.00
CA SER A 806 16.54 40.21 -53.35
C SER A 806 17.73 39.22 -53.34
N LYS A 807 17.96 38.37 -54.36
CA LYS A 807 17.19 38.12 -55.61
C LYS A 807 17.65 36.82 -56.31
N HIS A 808 16.78 36.27 -57.17
CA HIS A 808 17.08 35.60 -58.45
C HIS A 808 17.97 34.32 -58.46
N ASP A 809 17.91 33.42 -59.45
CA ASP A 809 16.91 33.06 -60.49
C ASP A 809 17.25 31.62 -60.95
N GLY A 810 16.44 30.88 -61.71
CA GLY A 810 15.12 31.17 -62.26
C GLY A 810 14.96 30.66 -63.71
N GLY A 811 13.76 30.14 -64.03
CA GLY A 811 13.28 29.82 -65.39
C GLY A 811 13.63 28.42 -65.93
N GLU A 812 12.92 27.89 -66.94
CA GLU A 812 11.63 28.25 -67.56
C GLU A 812 11.05 26.95 -68.23
N ALA A 813 9.75 26.62 -68.17
CA ALA A 813 8.63 27.03 -69.06
C ALA A 813 8.70 26.42 -70.49
N THR A 814 7.63 26.24 -71.30
CA THR A 814 6.29 26.88 -71.38
C THR A 814 5.15 25.92 -71.84
N GLU A 815 3.89 26.42 -71.80
CA GLU A 815 2.74 26.07 -72.70
C GLU A 815 2.03 24.69 -72.57
N GLU A 816 0.76 24.48 -72.98
CA GLU A 816 -0.16 25.28 -73.83
C GLU A 816 -1.68 25.18 -73.44
N LYS A 817 -2.54 26.04 -74.04
CA LYS A 817 -4.02 26.09 -74.30
C LYS A 817 -4.99 24.97 -73.81
N SER A 818 -6.33 25.10 -73.70
CA SER A 818 -7.36 26.15 -73.39
C SER A 818 -8.73 25.87 -74.09
N SER A 819 -9.89 25.81 -73.41
CA SER A 819 -11.23 26.05 -74.05
C SER A 819 -12.45 26.19 -73.09
N SER A 820 -13.34 27.14 -73.42
CA SER A 820 -14.81 27.25 -73.13
C SER A 820 -15.39 26.84 -71.75
N SER A 821 -15.89 27.79 -70.92
CA SER A 821 -17.29 28.34 -70.88
C SER A 821 -18.25 27.57 -69.92
N LYS A 822 -19.30 28.13 -69.28
CA LYS A 822 -20.05 29.40 -69.50
C LYS A 822 -20.79 29.85 -68.20
N SER A 823 -21.12 31.15 -68.13
CA SER A 823 -22.16 31.88 -67.34
C SER A 823 -23.20 31.11 -66.48
N ALA A 824 -23.77 31.64 -65.38
CA ALA A 824 -24.06 33.06 -65.08
C ALA A 824 -24.20 33.43 -63.57
N SER A 825 -24.17 34.74 -63.29
CA SER A 825 -24.47 35.41 -61.99
C SER A 825 -26.00 35.72 -61.85
N PRO A 826 -26.57 36.66 -61.03
CA PRO A 826 -26.00 37.78 -60.23
C PRO A 826 -26.72 38.12 -58.87
N VAL A 827 -26.44 39.33 -58.32
CA VAL A 827 -27.34 40.16 -57.44
C VAL A 827 -27.51 39.70 -55.96
N LYS A 828 -27.55 40.52 -54.88
CA LYS A 828 -27.40 41.98 -54.55
C LYS A 828 -26.71 42.04 -53.16
N LYS A 829 -25.77 42.94 -52.82
CA LYS A 829 -25.89 44.39 -52.51
C LYS A 829 -27.02 44.82 -51.53
N SER A 830 -26.72 44.86 -50.23
CA SER A 830 -27.06 45.90 -49.22
C SER A 830 -26.75 45.39 -47.79
N GLY A 831 -26.47 46.20 -46.76
CA GLY A 831 -26.16 47.64 -46.71
C GLY A 831 -26.78 48.35 -45.51
N GLN A 832 -25.97 49.07 -44.69
CA GLN A 832 -26.39 49.90 -43.52
C GLN A 832 -26.99 49.05 -42.36
N SER A 833 -27.07 49.44 -41.08
CA SER A 833 -26.46 50.46 -40.19
C SER A 833 -26.78 49.99 -38.74
N SER A 834 -25.93 50.06 -37.70
CA SER A 834 -25.51 51.25 -36.93
C SER A 834 -26.63 52.23 -36.52
N PRO A 835 -26.55 52.92 -35.36
CA PRO A 835 -25.89 52.55 -34.09
C PRO A 835 -26.64 53.02 -32.81
N SER A 836 -26.04 52.82 -31.63
CA SER A 836 -26.18 53.68 -30.42
C SER A 836 -27.53 53.67 -29.68
N LYS A 837 -27.74 54.26 -28.48
CA LYS A 837 -26.91 55.00 -27.48
C LYS A 837 -27.37 54.46 -26.09
N ALA A 838 -26.53 54.16 -25.11
CA ALA A 838 -25.61 55.04 -24.36
C ALA A 838 -26.30 56.26 -23.72
N ARG A 839 -26.63 56.17 -22.41
CA ARG A 839 -26.25 57.11 -21.32
C ARG A 839 -26.83 56.59 -19.97
N GLU A 840 -26.20 56.60 -18.79
CA GLU A 840 -25.07 57.34 -18.17
C GLU A 840 -25.56 58.35 -17.11
N SER A 841 -25.23 58.08 -15.82
CA SER A 841 -25.26 59.03 -14.69
C SER A 841 -26.68 59.51 -14.25
N ARG A 842 -26.93 60.01 -13.02
CA ARG A 842 -26.08 60.74 -12.06
C ARG A 842 -26.25 60.31 -10.59
N SER A 843 -25.45 60.95 -9.73
CA SER A 843 -25.26 60.66 -8.31
C SER A 843 -25.30 61.92 -7.43
N ARG A 844 -25.30 61.72 -6.11
CA ARG A 844 -24.82 62.63 -5.02
C ARG A 844 -25.65 63.87 -4.61
N SER A 845 -26.19 63.77 -3.40
CA SER A 845 -26.03 64.74 -2.29
C SER A 845 -26.15 63.93 -0.97
N ARG A 846 -25.36 64.11 0.10
CA ARG A 846 -25.22 65.26 1.04
C ARG A 846 -26.56 65.60 1.73
N SER A 847 -26.68 65.75 3.06
CA SER A 847 -25.64 65.79 4.12
C SER A 847 -26.19 65.64 5.57
N ARG A 848 -25.32 65.21 6.51
CA ARG A 848 -25.22 65.57 7.96
C ARG A 848 -26.51 65.87 8.78
N SER A 849 -26.77 65.09 9.84
CA SER A 849 -26.47 65.45 11.27
C SER A 849 -27.41 64.88 12.36
N ARG A 850 -26.91 64.85 13.61
CA ARG A 850 -27.58 64.95 14.93
C ARG A 850 -28.69 63.94 15.35
N SER A 851 -28.23 62.87 15.99
CA SER A 851 -28.48 62.52 17.42
C SER A 851 -29.90 62.38 18.03
N ARG A 852 -30.11 61.19 18.64
CA ARG A 852 -30.81 60.90 19.92
C ARG A 852 -32.36 60.95 20.01
N SER A 853 -32.91 59.73 19.90
CA SER A 853 -33.63 59.00 20.97
C SER A 853 -35.15 59.17 21.20
N ARG A 854 -35.78 57.99 21.44
CA ARG A 854 -37.12 57.73 22.05
C ARG A 854 -38.36 58.17 21.24
N SER A 855 -39.48 57.42 21.27
CA SER A 855 -39.71 56.01 21.67
C SER A 855 -41.11 55.51 21.29
N ARG A 856 -41.26 54.18 21.12
CA ARG A 856 -42.51 53.40 21.28
C ARG A 856 -43.77 53.86 20.51
N SER A 857 -43.98 53.28 19.33
CA SER A 857 -45.16 52.44 19.03
C SER A 857 -45.10 51.94 17.59
N HIS A 858 -45.13 50.62 17.39
CA HIS A 858 -45.20 49.99 16.06
C HIS A 858 -46.18 48.81 16.09
N SER A 859 -47.39 49.09 15.63
CA SER A 859 -48.37 48.12 15.12
C SER A 859 -48.44 48.26 13.59
N LYS A 860 -49.12 47.30 12.92
CA LYS A 860 -49.07 46.94 11.48
C LYS A 860 -48.11 45.79 11.22
N SER A 861 -48.54 44.53 11.04
CA SER A 861 -49.87 43.94 10.80
C SER A 861 -50.60 44.36 9.50
N GLN A 862 -50.85 43.36 8.65
CA GLN A 862 -51.91 43.31 7.63
C GLN A 862 -51.81 44.28 6.43
N SER A 863 -52.39 43.99 5.26
CA SER A 863 -52.77 42.70 4.61
C SER A 863 -53.21 43.00 3.15
N ARG A 864 -53.49 41.96 2.36
CA ARG A 864 -54.21 41.98 1.04
C ARG A 864 -53.43 42.69 -0.09
N SER A 865 -52.93 42.03 -1.14
CA SER A 865 -53.53 41.10 -2.12
C SER A 865 -54.32 41.77 -3.25
N ARG A 866 -54.27 41.14 -4.46
CA ARG A 866 -54.89 41.55 -5.75
C ARG A 866 -54.17 42.71 -6.48
N SER A 867 -54.12 42.78 -7.83
CA SER A 867 -54.40 41.74 -8.86
C SER A 867 -54.08 42.18 -10.30
N ARG A 868 -53.59 41.24 -11.14
CA ARG A 868 -53.74 41.19 -12.63
C ARG A 868 -53.13 42.40 -13.39
N SER A 869 -53.06 42.50 -14.72
CA SER A 869 -53.53 41.71 -15.89
C SER A 869 -52.37 41.66 -16.92
N ARG A 870 -52.10 40.60 -17.69
CA ARG A 870 -52.89 39.98 -18.78
C ARG A 870 -53.31 40.93 -19.92
N SER A 871 -52.56 40.90 -21.01
CA SER A 871 -53.05 40.91 -22.41
C SER A 871 -52.23 39.84 -23.15
N ARG A 872 -52.82 38.75 -23.66
CA ARG A 872 -53.88 38.55 -24.68
C ARG A 872 -53.29 38.52 -26.09
N SER A 873 -53.70 37.65 -27.04
CA SER A 873 -54.16 36.24 -27.06
C SER A 873 -55.11 36.06 -28.24
N GLU A 874 -54.74 35.19 -29.18
CA GLU A 874 -55.60 34.53 -30.18
C GLU A 874 -54.78 33.32 -30.67
N SER A 875 -55.23 32.07 -30.87
CA SER A 875 -56.50 31.47 -31.34
C SER A 875 -56.88 31.87 -32.77
N SER A 876 -57.17 30.97 -33.70
CA SER A 876 -57.15 29.49 -33.68
C SER A 876 -57.49 28.96 -35.07
N ALA A 877 -57.11 27.70 -35.35
CA ALA A 877 -57.66 26.83 -36.39
C ALA A 877 -57.49 27.24 -37.88
N ASP A 878 -57.22 26.19 -38.69
CA ASP A 878 -57.75 25.90 -40.05
C ASP A 878 -56.66 25.33 -40.98
N GLU A 879 -56.98 24.51 -41.99
CA GLU A 879 -57.93 23.39 -42.06
C GLU A 879 -57.61 22.55 -43.32
N THR A 880 -57.78 21.23 -43.30
CA THR A 880 -57.79 20.32 -44.47
C THR A 880 -56.54 20.28 -45.40
N GLY A 881 -56.56 19.47 -46.47
CA GLY A 881 -55.56 19.62 -47.53
C GLY A 881 -55.44 18.53 -48.62
N ARG A 882 -55.58 17.24 -48.30
CA ARG A 882 -55.63 16.07 -49.23
C ARG A 882 -54.40 15.76 -50.15
N ARG A 883 -53.95 14.49 -50.05
CA ARG A 883 -53.64 13.54 -51.16
C ARG A 883 -52.39 13.78 -52.05
N SER A 884 -51.74 12.75 -52.61
CA SER A 884 -51.78 11.29 -52.35
C SER A 884 -50.67 10.54 -53.11
N GLY A 885 -50.15 9.45 -52.55
CA GLY A 885 -49.36 8.44 -53.28
C GLY A 885 -49.15 7.17 -52.45
N LYS A 886 -49.68 6.02 -52.90
CA LYS A 886 -49.56 4.73 -52.18
C LYS A 886 -48.17 4.11 -52.36
N ALA A 887 -47.66 3.46 -51.32
CA ALA A 887 -47.07 2.13 -51.43
C ALA A 887 -47.21 1.35 -50.10
N VAL A 888 -47.61 0.09 -50.20
CA VAL A 888 -47.52 -0.95 -49.15
C VAL A 888 -46.74 -2.09 -49.81
N GLY A 889 -45.81 -2.80 -49.18
CA GLY A 889 -45.26 -2.71 -47.82
C GLY A 889 -44.53 -4.03 -47.49
N GLY A 890 -43.46 -4.00 -46.70
CA GLY A 890 -42.60 -5.18 -46.49
C GLY A 890 -41.90 -5.24 -45.11
N ARG A 891 -41.95 -6.41 -44.48
CA ARG A 891 -41.09 -6.85 -43.35
C ARG A 891 -39.68 -7.10 -43.90
N LYS A 892 -38.54 -7.00 -43.18
CA LYS A 892 -38.14 -6.75 -41.77
C LYS A 892 -36.77 -6.01 -41.85
N GLY A 893 -36.15 -5.46 -40.79
CA GLY A 893 -36.49 -5.34 -39.37
C GLY A 893 -35.22 -5.07 -38.53
N ALA A 894 -35.36 -4.43 -37.35
CA ALA A 894 -34.28 -3.87 -36.51
C ALA A 894 -33.55 -2.64 -37.12
N ALA A 895 -33.62 -1.49 -36.43
CA ALA A 895 -32.93 -0.26 -36.81
C ALA A 895 -32.78 0.67 -35.57
N GLY A 896 -31.60 1.30 -35.42
CA GLY A 896 -31.37 2.36 -34.44
C GLY A 896 -31.78 3.73 -34.98
N GLY A 897 -32.20 4.65 -34.10
CA GLY A 897 -32.59 6.02 -34.48
C GLY A 897 -31.41 6.99 -34.42
N GLY A 898 -31.24 7.82 -35.47
CA GLY A 898 -30.30 8.94 -35.46
C GLY A 898 -30.94 10.21 -34.86
N GLU A 899 -30.25 10.83 -33.89
CA GLU A 899 -30.77 11.98 -33.11
C GLU A 899 -30.86 13.28 -33.96
N SER A 900 -31.98 13.98 -33.83
CA SER A 900 -32.34 15.17 -34.59
C SER A 900 -31.57 16.44 -34.18
N ARG A 901 -31.44 17.38 -35.13
CA ARG A 901 -30.89 18.73 -34.89
C ARG A 901 -31.65 19.50 -33.81
N ASP A 902 -32.94 19.24 -33.63
CA ASP A 902 -33.76 19.89 -32.60
C ASP A 902 -33.76 19.15 -31.27
N GLU A 903 -33.60 17.83 -31.26
CA GLU A 903 -33.30 17.04 -30.05
C GLU A 903 -31.96 17.47 -29.45
N ARG A 904 -30.93 17.67 -30.30
CA ARG A 904 -29.63 18.25 -29.90
C ARG A 904 -29.73 19.69 -29.37
N LYS A 905 -30.81 20.45 -29.66
CA LYS A 905 -31.09 21.75 -29.02
C LYS A 905 -31.83 21.58 -27.69
N ALA A 906 -32.81 20.68 -27.64
CA ALA A 906 -33.56 20.35 -26.42
C ALA A 906 -32.61 19.86 -25.33
N ARG A 907 -31.76 18.87 -25.65
CA ARG A 907 -30.72 18.35 -24.77
C ARG A 907 -29.78 19.44 -24.26
N LYS A 908 -29.27 20.33 -25.13
CA LYS A 908 -28.42 21.47 -24.70
C LYS A 908 -29.13 22.49 -23.81
N ARG A 909 -30.46 22.57 -23.90
CA ARG A 909 -31.27 23.38 -22.98
C ARG A 909 -31.44 22.68 -21.63
N GLU A 910 -31.74 21.40 -21.64
CA GLU A 910 -31.87 20.56 -20.44
C GLU A 910 -30.56 20.48 -19.66
N GLU A 911 -29.42 20.26 -20.33
CA GLU A 911 -28.07 20.30 -19.74
C GLU A 911 -27.80 21.65 -19.04
N ARG A 912 -28.26 22.77 -19.62
CA ARG A 912 -28.13 24.11 -19.01
C ARG A 912 -29.06 24.31 -17.81
N GLU A 913 -30.31 23.88 -17.91
CA GLU A 913 -31.29 23.97 -16.82
C GLU A 913 -30.84 23.09 -15.63
N LYS A 914 -30.33 21.88 -15.89
CA LYS A 914 -29.70 20.98 -14.89
C LYS A 914 -28.42 21.58 -14.27
N ARG A 915 -27.59 22.31 -15.03
CA ARG A 915 -26.37 22.99 -14.52
C ARG A 915 -26.70 24.12 -13.54
N GLU A 916 -27.68 24.97 -13.85
CA GLU A 916 -28.11 26.03 -12.92
C GLU A 916 -28.85 25.45 -11.70
N LEU A 917 -29.59 24.34 -11.85
CA LEU A 917 -30.21 23.64 -10.72
C LEU A 917 -29.18 23.02 -9.76
N ARG A 918 -28.14 22.32 -10.26
CA ARG A 918 -27.04 21.81 -9.42
C ARG A 918 -26.35 22.93 -8.65
N LYS A 919 -26.16 24.10 -9.28
CA LYS A 919 -25.56 25.30 -8.69
C LYS A 919 -26.43 25.93 -7.61
N TYR A 920 -27.77 25.91 -7.76
CA TYR A 920 -28.71 26.29 -6.71
C TYR A 920 -28.65 25.33 -5.52
N CYS A 921 -28.74 24.02 -5.73
CA CYS A 921 -28.67 23.02 -4.65
C CYS A 921 -27.30 23.04 -3.93
N ARG A 922 -26.19 23.26 -4.66
CA ARG A 922 -24.85 23.47 -4.07
C ARG A 922 -24.82 24.71 -3.15
N GLY A 923 -25.53 25.78 -3.53
CA GLY A 923 -25.71 26.97 -2.70
C GLY A 923 -26.53 26.71 -1.44
N GLN A 924 -27.59 25.89 -1.53
CA GLN A 924 -28.44 25.48 -0.42
C GLN A 924 -27.66 24.65 0.62
N LEU A 925 -26.85 23.67 0.18
CA LEU A 925 -25.98 22.87 1.05
C LEU A 925 -24.96 23.76 1.80
N LEU A 926 -24.24 24.63 1.08
CA LEU A 926 -23.28 25.58 1.68
C LEU A 926 -23.93 26.49 2.73
N GLU A 927 -25.12 27.00 2.45
CA GLU A 927 -25.84 27.89 3.36
C GLU A 927 -26.43 27.13 4.57
N ALA A 928 -26.82 25.86 4.40
CA ALA A 928 -27.26 25.01 5.50
C ALA A 928 -26.09 24.60 6.43
N LEU A 929 -24.92 24.30 5.87
CA LEU A 929 -23.68 24.07 6.62
C LEU A 929 -23.30 25.28 7.47
N ARG A 930 -23.24 26.49 6.87
CA ARG A 930 -22.98 27.75 7.62
C ARG A 930 -23.95 27.96 8.78
N ARG A 931 -25.21 27.56 8.60
CA ARG A 931 -26.26 27.70 9.62
C ARG A 931 -26.15 26.67 10.75
N LYS A 932 -25.29 25.65 10.62
CA LYS A 932 -25.03 24.58 11.61
C LYS A 932 -26.31 24.01 12.25
N LYS A 933 -27.28 23.62 11.41
CA LYS A 933 -28.60 23.10 11.82
C LYS A 933 -29.00 21.89 10.99
N MET A 934 -29.31 20.76 11.65
CA MET A 934 -29.70 19.52 10.99
C MET A 934 -30.91 19.65 10.06
N LYS A 935 -32.00 20.32 10.48
CA LYS A 935 -33.25 20.36 9.68
C LYS A 935 -33.10 21.09 8.32
N PRO A 936 -32.42 22.24 8.22
CA PRO A 936 -32.02 22.82 6.93
C PRO A 936 -31.04 21.95 6.14
N LEU A 937 -30.04 21.35 6.80
CA LEU A 937 -29.00 20.56 6.12
C LEU A 937 -29.57 19.30 5.50
N LYS A 938 -30.40 18.55 6.24
CA LYS A 938 -31.12 17.40 5.71
C LYS A 938 -31.98 17.77 4.51
N ARG A 939 -32.80 18.83 4.58
CA ARG A 939 -33.60 19.29 3.44
C ARG A 939 -32.77 19.62 2.19
N ALA A 940 -31.59 20.21 2.36
CA ALA A 940 -30.69 20.50 1.24
C ALA A 940 -30.00 19.24 0.68
N MET A 941 -29.89 18.17 1.48
CA MET A 941 -29.46 16.84 1.03
C MET A 941 -30.61 16.08 0.35
N ASP A 942 -31.81 16.08 0.93
CA ASP A 942 -33.03 15.53 0.33
C ASP A 942 -33.26 16.17 -1.06
N GLU A 943 -33.17 17.50 -1.16
CA GLU A 943 -33.25 18.31 -2.41
C GLU A 943 -32.09 18.04 -3.40
N TRP A 944 -30.99 17.40 -2.96
CA TRP A 944 -29.88 16.96 -3.83
C TRP A 944 -30.10 15.53 -4.36
N GLU A 945 -30.58 14.62 -3.51
CA GLU A 945 -30.92 13.23 -3.88
C GLU A 945 -32.14 13.17 -4.81
N GLU A 946 -33.21 13.94 -4.53
CA GLU A 946 -34.41 14.03 -5.38
C GLU A 946 -34.09 14.46 -6.83
N ASN A 947 -33.09 15.34 -6.99
CA ASN A 947 -32.63 15.82 -8.31
C ASN A 947 -31.59 14.89 -8.98
N LYS A 948 -31.30 13.73 -8.38
CA LYS A 948 -30.38 12.69 -8.90
C LYS A 948 -28.99 13.25 -9.23
N PHE A 949 -28.47 14.14 -8.38
CA PHE A 949 -27.08 14.57 -8.45
C PHE A 949 -26.14 13.51 -7.85
N SER A 950 -24.86 13.56 -8.20
CA SER A 950 -23.88 12.59 -7.71
C SER A 950 -23.78 12.63 -6.18
N LEU A 951 -23.87 11.46 -5.55
CA LEU A 951 -23.65 11.29 -4.11
C LEU A 951 -22.15 11.30 -3.76
N ASN A 952 -21.27 11.22 -4.77
CA ASN A 952 -19.82 11.34 -4.63
C ASN A 952 -19.31 12.80 -4.79
N ASP A 953 -20.18 13.80 -4.82
CA ASP A 953 -19.76 15.22 -4.79
C ASP A 953 -19.23 15.58 -3.39
N ASP A 954 -18.01 16.13 -3.30
CA ASP A 954 -17.33 16.43 -2.03
C ASP A 954 -18.18 17.23 -1.05
N LEU A 955 -18.98 18.19 -1.55
CA LEU A 955 -19.84 19.00 -0.69
C LEU A 955 -21.01 18.19 -0.14
N PHE A 956 -21.51 17.22 -0.90
CA PHE A 956 -22.56 16.32 -0.45
C PHE A 956 -22.01 15.29 0.56
N ILE A 957 -20.82 14.73 0.29
CA ILE A 957 -20.10 13.85 1.24
C ILE A 957 -19.84 14.61 2.57
N PHE A 958 -19.27 15.81 2.50
CA PHE A 958 -19.03 16.66 3.67
C PHE A 958 -20.33 17.03 4.39
N SER A 959 -21.39 17.38 3.65
CA SER A 959 -22.73 17.64 4.22
C SER A 959 -23.29 16.44 4.97
N LYS A 960 -23.13 15.23 4.42
CA LYS A 960 -23.59 13.97 5.02
C LYS A 960 -22.80 13.61 6.28
N SER A 961 -21.47 13.71 6.23
CA SER A 961 -20.58 13.50 7.38
C SER A 961 -20.85 14.54 8.48
N TYR A 962 -20.99 15.82 8.13
CA TYR A 962 -21.33 16.88 9.09
C TYR A 962 -22.73 16.70 9.71
N TYR A 963 -23.73 16.29 8.92
CA TYR A 963 -25.05 15.93 9.44
C TYR A 963 -24.96 14.76 10.44
N ARG A 964 -24.18 13.73 10.12
CA ARG A 964 -24.00 12.55 10.98
C ARG A 964 -23.30 12.90 12.30
N MET A 965 -22.26 13.74 12.26
CA MET A 965 -21.64 14.31 13.46
C MET A 965 -22.66 15.03 14.34
N MET A 966 -23.53 15.87 13.76
CA MET A 966 -24.57 16.56 14.53
C MET A 966 -25.55 15.59 15.19
N GLU A 967 -25.87 14.47 14.54
CA GLU A 967 -26.78 13.44 15.04
C GLU A 967 -26.18 12.67 16.22
N LEU A 968 -24.94 12.20 16.09
CA LEU A 968 -24.19 11.56 17.18
C LEU A 968 -23.94 12.52 18.35
N ARG A 969 -23.70 13.80 18.08
CA ARG A 969 -23.49 14.83 19.11
C ARG A 969 -24.71 15.04 20.00
N GLU A 970 -25.92 14.96 19.47
CA GLU A 970 -27.14 15.00 20.31
C GLU A 970 -27.34 13.68 21.05
N LYS A 971 -27.16 12.52 20.40
CA LYS A 971 -27.17 11.20 21.08
C LYS A 971 -26.24 11.17 22.30
N LEU A 972 -25.03 11.70 22.17
CA LEU A 972 -24.03 11.71 23.24
C LEU A 972 -24.44 12.62 24.41
N LYS A 973 -25.14 13.72 24.14
CA LYS A 973 -25.71 14.59 25.19
C LYS A 973 -26.89 13.95 25.91
N ASP A 974 -27.68 13.13 25.22
CA ASP A 974 -28.74 12.33 25.82
C ASP A 974 -28.14 11.18 26.65
N SER A 975 -27.14 10.45 26.14
CA SER A 975 -26.53 9.34 26.86
C SER A 975 -25.75 9.76 28.11
N ILE A 976 -25.07 10.93 28.10
CA ILE A 976 -24.48 11.52 29.32
C ILE A 976 -25.56 11.81 30.38
N ARG A 977 -26.77 12.21 29.98
CA ARG A 977 -27.90 12.45 30.91
C ARG A 977 -28.46 11.14 31.44
N GLU A 978 -28.64 10.13 30.59
CA GLU A 978 -29.12 8.81 31.01
C GLU A 978 -28.12 8.10 31.93
N ALA A 979 -26.83 8.10 31.60
CA ALA A 979 -25.78 7.53 32.44
C ALA A 979 -25.74 8.17 33.84
N LYS A 980 -25.90 9.49 33.93
CA LYS A 980 -25.97 10.21 35.22
C LYS A 980 -27.24 9.91 36.00
N ALA A 981 -28.37 9.69 35.33
CA ALA A 981 -29.65 9.36 35.97
C ALA A 981 -29.71 7.90 36.45
N LYS A 982 -29.13 6.96 35.68
CA LYS A 982 -29.18 5.51 35.93
C LYS A 982 -27.96 4.95 36.66
N ARG A 983 -26.87 5.73 36.76
CA ARG A 983 -25.53 5.30 37.20
C ARG A 983 -24.97 4.12 36.39
N ASP A 984 -25.15 4.20 35.07
CA ASP A 984 -24.74 3.16 34.13
C ASP A 984 -23.89 3.79 33.01
N LYS A 985 -22.62 3.40 32.90
CA LYS A 985 -21.67 3.96 31.93
C LYS A 985 -21.91 3.48 30.50
N GLU A 986 -22.59 2.34 30.31
CA GLU A 986 -22.71 1.70 29.00
C GLU A 986 -23.64 2.46 28.04
N TYR A 987 -24.48 3.36 28.57
CA TYR A 987 -25.18 4.35 27.77
C TYR A 987 -24.21 5.29 27.04
N ILE A 988 -23.15 5.76 27.72
CA ILE A 988 -22.11 6.57 27.09
C ILE A 988 -21.23 5.68 26.21
N GLY A 989 -20.82 4.50 26.71
CA GLY A 989 -19.96 3.55 25.99
C GLY A 989 -20.44 3.26 24.57
N LYS A 990 -21.72 2.88 24.42
CA LYS A 990 -22.34 2.57 23.12
C LYS A 990 -22.35 3.73 22.12
N VAL A 991 -22.40 4.98 22.60
CA VAL A 991 -22.39 6.16 21.72
C VAL A 991 -20.96 6.62 21.42
N LEU A 992 -19.99 6.36 22.30
CA LEU A 992 -18.57 6.50 21.97
C LEU A 992 -18.15 5.44 20.93
N GLU A 993 -18.59 4.19 21.09
CA GLU A 993 -18.43 3.12 20.10
C GLU A 993 -19.11 3.47 18.76
N GLU A 994 -20.31 4.07 18.76
CA GLU A 994 -20.94 4.59 17.53
C GLU A 994 -20.16 5.77 16.91
N ILE A 995 -19.35 6.50 17.67
CA ILE A 995 -18.51 7.60 17.17
C ILE A 995 -17.16 7.10 16.64
N ASP A 996 -16.50 6.17 17.36
CA ASP A 996 -15.18 5.63 16.98
C ASP A 996 -15.24 4.75 15.73
N ASN A 997 -16.43 4.23 15.39
CA ASN A 997 -16.73 3.50 14.15
C ASN A 997 -17.15 4.41 12.97
N GLU A 998 -17.27 5.73 13.15
CA GLU A 998 -17.75 6.67 12.12
C GLU A 998 -16.62 7.57 11.58
N PHE A 999 -16.40 7.52 10.26
CA PHE A 999 -15.26 8.23 9.66
C PHE A 999 -15.56 9.72 9.42
N PHE A 1000 -15.02 10.57 10.30
CA PHE A 1000 -15.08 12.02 10.19
C PHE A 1000 -13.80 12.63 9.58
N MET A 1001 -13.95 13.79 8.93
CA MET A 1001 -12.81 14.64 8.57
C MET A 1001 -12.33 15.43 9.78
N ASP A 1002 -11.08 15.85 9.77
CA ASP A 1002 -10.36 16.44 10.89
C ASP A 1002 -11.02 17.76 11.37
N GLU A 1003 -11.58 18.57 10.47
CA GLU A 1003 -12.36 19.77 10.79
C GLU A 1003 -13.73 19.47 11.42
N ILE A 1004 -14.26 18.26 11.19
CA ILE A 1004 -15.51 17.77 11.78
C ILE A 1004 -15.24 17.17 13.17
N LEU A 1005 -14.12 16.45 13.33
CA LEU A 1005 -13.65 15.97 14.64
C LEU A 1005 -13.44 17.12 15.63
N ALA A 1006 -12.85 18.24 15.18
CA ALA A 1006 -12.65 19.43 16.01
C ALA A 1006 -13.95 20.05 16.58
N GLU A 1007 -15.09 19.86 15.92
CA GLU A 1007 -16.41 20.33 16.40
C GLU A 1007 -17.08 19.37 17.40
N LEU A 1008 -16.67 18.08 17.39
CA LEU A 1008 -17.25 16.98 18.17
C LEU A 1008 -16.43 16.65 19.42
N ASP A 1009 -15.10 16.71 19.34
CA ASP A 1009 -14.15 16.41 20.43
C ASP A 1009 -14.50 17.08 21.78
N PRO A 1010 -14.94 18.35 21.85
CA PRO A 1010 -15.32 18.95 23.14
C PRO A 1010 -16.50 18.26 23.82
N ASP A 1011 -17.42 17.63 23.08
CA ASP A 1011 -18.50 16.81 23.63
C ASP A 1011 -18.00 15.40 24.00
N VAL A 1012 -17.12 14.80 23.19
CA VAL A 1012 -16.48 13.50 23.47
C VAL A 1012 -15.62 13.55 24.74
N ARG A 1013 -14.82 14.59 24.95
CA ARG A 1013 -14.03 14.77 26.18
C ARG A 1013 -14.91 14.84 27.44
N ARG A 1014 -16.08 15.49 27.36
CA ARG A 1014 -17.07 15.51 28.47
C ARG A 1014 -17.75 14.14 28.67
N ALA A 1015 -17.95 13.38 27.61
CA ALA A 1015 -18.47 12.01 27.71
C ALA A 1015 -17.46 11.08 28.40
N LEU A 1016 -16.20 11.11 27.96
CA LEU A 1016 -15.10 10.32 28.51
C LEU A 1016 -14.83 10.66 29.99
N GLU A 1017 -14.91 11.92 30.40
CA GLU A 1017 -14.78 12.31 31.82
C GLU A 1017 -15.84 11.61 32.70
N VAL A 1018 -17.10 11.58 32.24
CA VAL A 1018 -18.22 10.94 32.95
C VAL A 1018 -18.12 9.42 32.89
N TYR A 1019 -17.75 8.85 31.74
CA TYR A 1019 -17.51 7.42 31.56
C TYR A 1019 -16.40 6.94 32.50
N ARG A 1020 -15.22 7.59 32.48
CA ARG A 1020 -14.08 7.31 33.35
C ARG A 1020 -14.39 7.55 34.83
N ARG A 1021 -15.38 8.38 35.18
CA ARG A 1021 -15.86 8.50 36.57
C ARG A 1021 -16.65 7.26 36.99
N PHE A 1022 -17.61 6.79 36.19
CA PHE A 1022 -18.37 5.58 36.50
C PHE A 1022 -17.52 4.30 36.40
N ASP A 1023 -16.65 4.19 35.40
CA ASP A 1023 -15.74 3.04 35.26
C ASP A 1023 -14.76 2.89 36.44
N ARG A 1024 -14.32 4.01 37.05
CA ARG A 1024 -13.58 3.96 38.33
C ARG A 1024 -14.46 3.49 39.49
N ILE A 1025 -15.71 3.95 39.56
CA ILE A 1025 -16.68 3.52 40.59
C ILE A 1025 -16.91 1.99 40.51
N ASP A 1026 -17.08 1.43 39.32
CA ASP A 1026 -17.27 -0.02 39.11
C ASP A 1026 -16.05 -0.87 39.53
N LYS A 1027 -14.85 -0.27 39.51
CA LYS A 1027 -13.56 -0.94 39.76
C LYS A 1027 -13.07 -0.80 41.21
N ILE A 1028 -13.73 0.02 42.04
CA ILE A 1028 -13.40 0.16 43.47
C ILE A 1028 -13.79 -1.12 44.20
N THR A 1029 -12.78 -1.91 44.56
CA THR A 1029 -12.90 -3.15 45.34
C THR A 1029 -11.97 -3.08 46.55
N ILE A 1030 -12.38 -3.68 47.67
CA ILE A 1030 -11.50 -3.79 48.84
C ILE A 1030 -10.42 -4.83 48.53
N LYS A 1031 -9.14 -4.49 48.73
CA LYS A 1031 -8.06 -5.48 48.64
C LYS A 1031 -8.38 -6.66 49.58
N PRO A 1032 -8.33 -7.93 49.11
CA PRO A 1032 -8.62 -9.08 49.95
C PRO A 1032 -7.79 -9.08 51.24
N LEU A 1033 -8.43 -9.45 52.34
CA LEU A 1033 -7.79 -9.65 53.63
C LEU A 1033 -6.70 -10.72 53.50
N ASN A 1034 -5.44 -10.31 53.60
CA ASN A 1034 -4.28 -11.18 53.50
C ASN A 1034 -4.02 -11.90 54.84
N LEU A 1035 -4.96 -12.75 55.25
CA LEU A 1035 -4.91 -13.52 56.49
C LEU A 1035 -5.66 -14.85 56.31
N ASP A 1036 -5.11 -15.94 56.82
CA ASP A 1036 -5.79 -17.24 56.79
C ASP A 1036 -6.76 -17.41 57.96
N GLU A 1037 -7.66 -18.41 57.87
CA GLU A 1037 -8.65 -18.66 58.92
C GLU A 1037 -7.99 -19.06 60.26
N LYS A 1038 -6.80 -19.68 60.24
CA LYS A 1038 -6.08 -20.10 61.44
C LYS A 1038 -5.56 -18.89 62.23
N SER A 1039 -4.84 -17.97 61.59
CA SER A 1039 -4.34 -16.74 62.22
C SER A 1039 -5.46 -15.77 62.58
N LYS A 1040 -6.57 -15.74 61.81
CA LYS A 1040 -7.80 -15.02 62.21
C LYS A 1040 -8.43 -15.60 63.48
N LEU A 1041 -8.40 -16.92 63.67
CA LEU A 1041 -8.87 -17.58 64.89
C LEU A 1041 -7.87 -17.43 66.06
N GLU A 1042 -6.57 -17.32 65.77
CA GLU A 1042 -5.52 -17.03 66.76
C GLU A 1042 -5.79 -15.71 67.49
N LEU A 1043 -6.11 -14.63 66.77
CA LEU A 1043 -6.56 -13.36 67.37
C LEU A 1043 -7.68 -13.61 68.38
N ALA A 1044 -8.71 -14.36 68.01
CA ALA A 1044 -9.83 -14.64 68.90
C ALA A 1044 -9.48 -15.55 70.09
N SER A 1045 -8.30 -16.17 70.13
CA SER A 1045 -7.82 -16.98 71.26
C SER A 1045 -7.23 -16.15 72.40
N TYR A 1046 -6.71 -14.94 72.12
CA TYR A 1046 -6.00 -14.13 73.11
C TYR A 1046 -6.85 -13.85 74.35
N SER A 1047 -6.29 -14.06 75.54
CA SER A 1047 -6.98 -13.86 76.83
C SER A 1047 -7.08 -12.38 77.23
N SER A 1048 -6.02 -11.62 76.96
CA SER A 1048 -5.93 -10.17 77.11
C SER A 1048 -4.99 -9.60 76.04
N PRO A 1049 -5.51 -9.02 74.94
CA PRO A 1049 -4.69 -8.47 73.86
C PRO A 1049 -4.03 -7.14 74.26
N ASP A 1050 -3.00 -6.75 73.51
CA ASP A 1050 -2.51 -5.38 73.52
C ASP A 1050 -3.57 -4.38 73.03
N LYS A 1051 -3.47 -3.13 73.48
CA LYS A 1051 -4.44 -2.06 73.17
C LYS A 1051 -4.56 -1.81 71.66
N CYS A 1052 -3.43 -1.80 70.95
CA CYS A 1052 -3.38 -1.58 69.50
C CYS A 1052 -4.11 -2.71 68.72
N VAL A 1053 -3.94 -3.97 69.15
CA VAL A 1053 -4.64 -5.14 68.60
C VAL A 1053 -6.15 -5.03 68.84
N HIS A 1054 -6.59 -4.69 70.06
CA HIS A 1054 -8.02 -4.54 70.37
C HIS A 1054 -8.66 -3.39 69.57
N ILE A 1055 -8.03 -2.22 69.52
CA ILE A 1055 -8.53 -1.06 68.74
C ILE A 1055 -8.65 -1.39 67.25
N THR A 1056 -7.66 -2.10 66.70
CA THR A 1056 -7.69 -2.55 65.30
C THR A 1056 -8.87 -3.49 65.03
N CYS A 1057 -9.08 -4.49 65.89
CA CYS A 1057 -10.27 -5.36 65.83
C CYS A 1057 -11.59 -4.59 66.00
N MET A 1058 -11.64 -3.53 66.81
CA MET A 1058 -12.82 -2.67 66.93
C MET A 1058 -13.13 -1.92 65.63
N SER A 1059 -12.12 -1.44 64.91
CA SER A 1059 -12.28 -0.78 63.60
C SER A 1059 -12.81 -1.75 62.54
N VAL A 1060 -12.20 -2.93 62.42
CA VAL A 1060 -12.63 -4.00 61.51
C VAL A 1060 -14.07 -4.44 61.79
N LEU A 1061 -14.42 -4.70 63.06
CA LEU A 1061 -15.77 -5.09 63.44
C LEU A 1061 -16.81 -3.98 63.20
N LEU A 1062 -16.42 -2.70 63.32
CA LEU A 1062 -17.29 -1.55 63.02
C LEU A 1062 -17.60 -1.44 61.52
N LEU A 1063 -16.64 -1.75 60.63
CA LEU A 1063 -16.85 -1.85 59.19
C LEU A 1063 -17.76 -3.05 58.83
N MET A 1064 -17.59 -4.18 59.52
CA MET A 1064 -18.44 -5.38 59.39
C MET A 1064 -19.82 -5.25 60.09
N GLY A 1065 -20.22 -4.04 60.52
CA GLY A 1065 -21.57 -3.75 61.01
C GLY A 1065 -21.79 -3.82 62.53
N TYR A 1066 -20.76 -4.14 63.32
CA TYR A 1066 -20.87 -4.23 64.78
C TYR A 1066 -20.52 -2.90 65.46
N TYR A 1067 -21.55 -2.19 65.95
CA TYR A 1067 -21.37 -0.89 66.58
C TYR A 1067 -20.43 -0.89 67.81
N GLU A 1068 -19.70 0.20 67.97
CA GLU A 1068 -18.50 0.34 68.81
C GLU A 1068 -18.72 -0.02 70.29
N LYS A 1069 -19.92 0.22 70.84
CA LYS A 1069 -20.25 -0.15 72.23
C LYS A 1069 -20.17 -1.66 72.47
N ARG A 1070 -20.62 -2.46 71.51
CA ARG A 1070 -20.59 -3.93 71.58
C ARG A 1070 -19.16 -4.45 71.61
N THR A 1071 -18.22 -3.78 70.93
CA THR A 1071 -16.80 -4.19 70.82
C THR A 1071 -15.87 -3.60 71.88
N ARG A 1072 -16.35 -2.70 72.77
CA ARG A 1072 -15.58 -2.13 73.90
C ARG A 1072 -14.90 -3.12 74.86
N LYS A 1073 -15.40 -4.35 74.95
CA LYS A 1073 -14.82 -5.40 75.82
C LYS A 1073 -14.31 -6.54 74.97
N TRP A 1074 -13.08 -6.98 75.22
CA TRP A 1074 -12.46 -8.03 74.42
C TRP A 1074 -13.27 -9.34 74.40
N ARG A 1075 -13.82 -9.76 75.56
CA ARG A 1075 -14.70 -10.93 75.67
C ARG A 1075 -15.95 -10.86 74.76
N ARG A 1076 -16.39 -9.66 74.35
CA ARG A 1076 -17.46 -9.47 73.36
C ARG A 1076 -16.95 -9.46 71.91
N CYS A 1077 -15.68 -9.16 71.67
CA CYS A 1077 -15.05 -9.25 70.35
C CYS A 1077 -14.76 -10.70 69.94
N GLN A 1078 -14.23 -11.52 70.86
CA GLN A 1078 -13.86 -12.92 70.61
C GLN A 1078 -14.94 -13.75 69.89
N PRO A 1079 -16.22 -13.77 70.32
CA PRO A 1079 -17.26 -14.52 69.60
C PRO A 1079 -17.59 -13.94 68.21
N LEU A 1080 -17.43 -12.63 68.00
CA LEU A 1080 -17.68 -11.99 66.70
C LEU A 1080 -16.57 -12.33 65.70
N ILE A 1081 -15.30 -12.29 66.12
CA ILE A 1081 -14.14 -12.66 65.30
C ILE A 1081 -14.16 -14.15 64.93
N ARG A 1082 -14.72 -15.02 65.81
CA ARG A 1082 -14.94 -16.44 65.50
C ARG A 1082 -16.10 -16.69 64.53
N ALA A 1083 -17.11 -15.83 64.53
CA ALA A 1083 -18.30 -15.98 63.67
C ALA A 1083 -18.05 -15.53 62.22
N LEU A 1084 -17.30 -14.44 62.02
CA LEU A 1084 -16.91 -13.97 60.69
C LEU A 1084 -15.87 -14.90 60.05
N LYS A 1085 -16.01 -15.20 58.75
CA LYS A 1085 -15.01 -15.90 57.93
C LYS A 1085 -14.15 -14.90 57.17
N VAL A 1086 -12.93 -15.30 56.79
CA VAL A 1086 -12.03 -14.52 55.90
C VAL A 1086 -12.77 -14.13 54.60
N ALA A 1087 -13.59 -15.06 54.08
CA ALA A 1087 -14.42 -14.83 52.91
C ALA A 1087 -15.47 -13.71 53.07
N ASP A 1088 -15.89 -13.36 54.29
CA ASP A 1088 -16.91 -12.34 54.52
C ASP A 1088 -16.31 -10.93 54.43
N PHE A 1089 -15.08 -10.73 54.91
CA PHE A 1089 -14.30 -9.49 54.71
C PHE A 1089 -13.99 -9.26 53.22
N ASN A 1090 -13.73 -10.35 52.48
CA ASN A 1090 -13.47 -10.32 51.03
C ASN A 1090 -14.75 -10.13 50.18
N ARG A 1091 -15.92 -10.12 50.80
CA ARG A 1091 -17.24 -9.90 50.17
C ARG A 1091 -17.91 -8.60 50.64
N LEU A 1092 -17.24 -7.80 51.47
CA LEU A 1092 -17.78 -6.52 51.92
C LEU A 1092 -17.79 -5.52 50.75
N ASP A 1093 -18.99 -5.23 50.23
CA ASP A 1093 -19.21 -4.17 49.26
C ASP A 1093 -18.96 -2.79 49.89
N PRO A 1094 -18.02 -1.97 49.38
CA PRO A 1094 -17.81 -0.60 49.85
C PRO A 1094 -19.07 0.27 49.80
N ALA A 1095 -19.97 0.08 48.81
CA ALA A 1095 -21.20 0.87 48.71
C ALA A 1095 -22.22 0.55 49.83
N SER A 1096 -22.09 -0.61 50.49
CA SER A 1096 -22.90 -0.98 51.66
C SER A 1096 -22.48 -0.26 52.96
N VAL A 1097 -21.24 0.22 53.04
CA VAL A 1097 -20.69 0.86 54.24
C VAL A 1097 -20.98 2.36 54.23
N HIS A 1098 -21.89 2.80 55.09
CA HIS A 1098 -22.27 4.22 55.19
C HIS A 1098 -21.04 5.11 55.50
N PRO A 1099 -20.75 6.19 54.74
CA PRO A 1099 -19.47 6.92 54.81
C PRO A 1099 -19.03 7.38 56.21
N THR A 1100 -19.98 7.79 57.07
CA THR A 1100 -19.66 8.24 58.44
C THR A 1100 -19.27 7.10 59.40
N ILE A 1101 -19.51 5.84 59.02
CA ILE A 1101 -18.97 4.64 59.70
C ILE A 1101 -17.50 4.48 59.31
N ALA A 1102 -17.18 4.51 58.01
CA ALA A 1102 -15.79 4.47 57.52
C ALA A 1102 -14.95 5.62 58.11
N ALA A 1103 -15.50 6.83 58.21
CA ALA A 1103 -14.83 7.95 58.90
C ALA A 1103 -14.52 7.67 60.39
N ARG A 1104 -15.39 6.95 61.11
CA ARG A 1104 -15.15 6.53 62.50
C ARG A 1104 -14.17 5.35 62.61
N ALA A 1105 -14.20 4.42 61.66
CA ALA A 1105 -13.21 3.36 61.55
C ALA A 1105 -11.79 3.94 61.32
N ARG A 1106 -11.66 4.92 60.41
CA ARG A 1106 -10.43 5.70 60.19
C ARG A 1106 -9.92 6.35 61.48
N GLU A 1107 -10.80 7.01 62.22
CA GLU A 1107 -10.51 7.69 63.48
C GLU A 1107 -10.05 6.72 64.60
N LEU A 1108 -10.53 5.48 64.61
CA LEU A 1108 -10.08 4.47 65.58
C LEU A 1108 -8.62 4.03 65.34
N VAL A 1109 -8.21 3.88 64.07
CA VAL A 1109 -6.86 3.40 63.71
C VAL A 1109 -5.83 4.52 63.47
N SER A 1110 -6.26 5.78 63.31
CA SER A 1110 -5.38 6.90 62.95
C SER A 1110 -4.25 7.22 63.95
N ASN A 1111 -4.34 6.69 65.17
CA ASN A 1111 -3.39 6.94 66.25
C ASN A 1111 -2.54 5.70 66.61
N LEU A 1112 -2.42 4.73 65.71
CA LEU A 1112 -1.60 3.52 65.87
C LEU A 1112 -0.48 3.49 64.81
N ASP A 1113 0.72 3.06 65.19
CA ASP A 1113 1.76 2.68 64.22
C ASP A 1113 1.52 1.23 63.77
N VAL A 1114 1.42 1.03 62.45
CA VAL A 1114 1.30 -0.30 61.84
C VAL A 1114 2.49 -1.21 62.18
N LYS A 1115 3.68 -0.65 62.40
CA LYS A 1115 4.88 -1.40 62.81
C LYS A 1115 4.74 -1.91 64.24
N GLU A 1116 4.19 -1.10 65.15
CA GLU A 1116 3.88 -1.55 66.52
C GLU A 1116 2.80 -2.65 66.50
N VAL A 1117 1.74 -2.47 65.70
CA VAL A 1117 0.69 -3.49 65.52
C VAL A 1117 1.29 -4.80 65.00
N ALA A 1118 2.14 -4.76 63.97
CA ALA A 1118 2.79 -5.94 63.39
C ALA A 1118 3.72 -6.65 64.38
N LEU A 1119 4.50 -5.90 65.17
CA LEU A 1119 5.34 -6.45 66.24
C LEU A 1119 4.55 -7.12 67.37
N LYS A 1120 3.28 -6.73 67.59
CA LYS A 1120 2.40 -7.38 68.58
C LYS A 1120 1.58 -8.54 68.01
N SER A 1121 1.14 -8.45 66.76
CA SER A 1121 0.46 -9.53 66.04
C SER A 1121 0.40 -9.26 64.54
N ALA A 1122 1.04 -10.10 63.73
CA ALA A 1122 0.95 -10.02 62.27
C ALA A 1122 -0.51 -10.15 61.77
N ALA A 1123 -1.34 -10.93 62.46
CA ALA A 1123 -2.76 -11.05 62.18
C ALA A 1123 -3.53 -9.73 62.43
N ALA A 1124 -3.13 -8.96 63.45
CA ALA A 1124 -3.68 -7.64 63.68
C ALA A 1124 -3.22 -6.63 62.62
N ALA A 1125 -1.99 -6.72 62.12
CA ALA A 1125 -1.52 -5.86 61.03
C ALA A 1125 -2.30 -6.10 59.72
N ALA A 1126 -2.59 -7.37 59.37
CA ALA A 1126 -3.46 -7.69 58.23
C ALA A 1126 -4.89 -7.10 58.39
N PHE A 1127 -5.43 -7.10 59.62
CA PHE A 1127 -6.69 -6.44 59.95
C PHE A 1127 -6.60 -4.90 59.83
N PHE A 1128 -5.48 -4.29 60.24
CA PHE A 1128 -5.21 -2.86 60.15
C PHE A 1128 -5.21 -2.41 58.68
N ASP A 1129 -4.39 -3.05 57.85
CA ASP A 1129 -4.27 -2.74 56.42
C ASP A 1129 -5.60 -2.94 55.68
N TRP A 1130 -6.30 -4.06 55.93
CA TRP A 1130 -7.62 -4.28 55.35
C TRP A 1130 -8.61 -3.17 55.75
N SER A 1131 -8.60 -2.73 57.02
CA SER A 1131 -9.48 -1.65 57.48
C SER A 1131 -9.21 -0.32 56.77
N LEU A 1132 -7.93 0.01 56.51
CA LEU A 1132 -7.56 1.23 55.77
C LEU A 1132 -7.94 1.13 54.28
N ASN A 1133 -7.74 -0.02 53.64
CA ASN A 1133 -8.17 -0.24 52.26
C ASN A 1133 -9.69 -0.14 52.13
N ALA A 1134 -10.46 -0.76 53.04
CA ALA A 1134 -11.92 -0.69 53.09
C ALA A 1134 -12.42 0.75 53.28
N VAL A 1135 -11.87 1.48 54.26
CA VAL A 1135 -12.21 2.88 54.52
C VAL A 1135 -11.90 3.79 53.33
N THR A 1136 -10.82 3.51 52.59
CA THR A 1136 -10.40 4.31 51.44
C THR A 1136 -11.31 4.08 50.24
N ALA A 1137 -11.64 2.81 49.93
CA ALA A 1137 -12.66 2.46 48.93
C ALA A 1137 -14.01 3.16 49.18
N VAL A 1138 -14.46 3.24 50.44
CA VAL A 1138 -15.68 3.98 50.82
C VAL A 1138 -15.55 5.49 50.60
N GLY A 1139 -14.37 6.07 50.84
CA GLY A 1139 -14.09 7.49 50.59
C GLY A 1139 -14.10 7.84 49.10
N ASP A 1140 -13.49 6.98 48.29
CA ASP A 1140 -13.31 7.20 46.85
C ASP A 1140 -14.63 7.07 46.07
N LEU A 1141 -15.60 6.29 46.58
CA LEU A 1141 -16.97 6.25 46.07
C LEU A 1141 -17.80 7.54 46.34
N ASN A 1142 -17.36 8.40 47.25
CA ASN A 1142 -18.19 9.47 47.84
C ASN A 1142 -17.57 10.88 47.77
N ASP A 1143 -16.60 11.12 46.87
CA ASP A 1143 -15.90 12.40 46.66
C ASP A 1143 -15.36 13.02 47.99
N ASN A 1144 -14.34 12.37 48.58
CA ASN A 1144 -13.65 12.73 49.84
C ASN A 1144 -13.65 14.24 50.22
N SER A 1145 -14.61 14.66 51.04
CA SER A 1145 -14.51 15.87 51.90
C SER A 1145 -15.45 15.77 53.12
N ASP A 1146 -15.02 16.32 54.26
CA ASP A 1146 -15.76 16.68 55.48
C ASP A 1146 -16.82 15.71 56.08
N THR A 1147 -16.74 14.42 55.76
CA THR A 1147 -17.64 13.40 56.33
C THR A 1147 -17.33 13.13 57.81
N LYS A 1148 -18.08 13.81 58.69
CA LYS A 1148 -17.91 13.72 60.16
C LYS A 1148 -18.15 12.29 60.71
N PRO A 1149 -17.27 11.76 61.58
CA PRO A 1149 -17.42 10.44 62.21
C PRO A 1149 -18.76 10.19 62.91
N ALA A 1150 -19.22 8.93 62.89
CA ALA A 1150 -20.47 8.53 63.53
C ALA A 1150 -20.32 8.34 65.04
N SER A 1151 -20.93 9.22 65.82
CA SER A 1151 -21.12 9.03 67.27
C SER A 1151 -21.98 7.80 67.58
N ILE A 1152 -21.85 7.24 68.79
CA ILE A 1152 -22.58 6.02 69.23
C ILE A 1152 -24.10 6.11 68.94
N LYS A 1153 -24.74 7.26 69.18
CA LYS A 1153 -26.17 7.49 68.91
C LYS A 1153 -26.50 7.38 67.41
N LYS A 1154 -25.58 7.77 66.52
CA LYS A 1154 -25.70 7.63 65.07
C LYS A 1154 -25.42 6.19 64.61
N GLN A 1155 -24.41 5.53 65.18
CA GLN A 1155 -24.12 4.10 64.93
C GLN A 1155 -25.34 3.24 65.28
N LYS A 1156 -25.93 3.41 66.47
CA LYS A 1156 -27.17 2.70 66.89
C LYS A 1156 -28.30 2.82 65.85
N LYS A 1157 -28.51 4.02 65.31
CA LYS A 1157 -29.56 4.28 64.31
C LYS A 1157 -29.27 3.61 62.97
N LEU A 1158 -28.01 3.63 62.53
CA LEU A 1158 -27.59 3.01 61.26
C LEU A 1158 -27.67 1.48 61.33
N PHE A 1159 -27.19 0.88 62.42
CA PHE A 1159 -27.18 -0.58 62.62
C PHE A 1159 -28.45 -1.14 63.29
N LYS A 1160 -29.50 -0.31 63.45
CA LYS A 1160 -30.82 -0.70 63.99
C LYS A 1160 -30.79 -1.39 65.37
N VAL A 1161 -29.84 -1.01 66.22
CA VAL A 1161 -29.63 -1.56 67.58
C VAL A 1161 -30.86 -1.29 68.45
N SER A 1162 -31.37 -2.31 69.15
CA SER A 1162 -32.56 -2.19 70.00
C SER A 1162 -32.30 -1.35 71.26
N ALA A 1163 -33.37 -0.94 71.94
CA ALA A 1163 -33.26 -0.27 73.24
C ALA A 1163 -32.75 -1.24 74.33
N GLU A 1164 -33.15 -2.50 74.24
CA GLU A 1164 -32.82 -3.58 75.18
C GLU A 1164 -31.33 -3.97 75.06
N GLU A 1165 -30.83 -4.26 73.85
CA GLU A 1165 -29.42 -4.63 73.61
C GLU A 1165 -28.46 -3.54 74.13
N ASP A 1166 -28.79 -2.27 73.87
CA ASP A 1166 -27.97 -1.16 74.33
C ASP A 1166 -28.06 -0.95 75.85
N ALA A 1167 -29.21 -1.21 76.48
CA ALA A 1167 -29.37 -1.14 77.93
C ALA A 1167 -28.60 -2.26 78.65
N ASP A 1168 -28.66 -3.51 78.14
CA ASP A 1168 -27.92 -4.65 78.67
C ASP A 1168 -26.41 -4.44 78.56
N LEU A 1169 -25.93 -3.86 77.45
CA LEU A 1169 -24.51 -3.52 77.29
C LEU A 1169 -24.06 -2.34 78.19
N ASP A 1170 -24.95 -1.41 78.56
CA ASP A 1170 -24.65 -0.41 79.60
C ASP A 1170 -24.66 -1.03 81.01
N TRP A 1171 -25.53 -2.00 81.28
CA TRP A 1171 -25.51 -2.79 82.51
C TRP A 1171 -24.19 -3.57 82.65
N GLU A 1172 -23.78 -4.31 81.61
CA GLU A 1172 -22.48 -5.00 81.61
C GLU A 1172 -21.31 -4.03 81.82
N ASP A 1173 -21.33 -2.87 81.16
CA ASP A 1173 -20.23 -1.90 81.22
C ASP A 1173 -20.14 -1.15 82.57
N LYS A 1174 -21.23 -1.03 83.34
CA LYS A 1174 -21.31 -0.13 84.52
C LYS A 1174 -21.87 -0.74 85.81
N GLY A 1175 -22.44 -1.94 85.79
CA GLY A 1175 -22.94 -2.64 86.99
C GLY A 1175 -24.13 -1.99 87.70
N LYS A 1176 -24.92 -1.13 87.04
CA LYS A 1176 -26.15 -0.53 87.59
C LYS A 1176 -27.34 -0.71 86.67
N ARG A 1177 -28.38 -1.40 87.14
CA ARG A 1177 -29.59 -1.71 86.38
C ARG A 1177 -30.50 -0.49 86.31
N VAL A 1178 -30.66 0.10 85.14
CA VAL A 1178 -31.69 1.12 84.90
C VAL A 1178 -33.05 0.43 84.89
N GLN A 1179 -33.95 0.81 85.80
CA GLN A 1179 -35.35 0.38 85.72
C GLN A 1179 -36.07 1.18 84.64
N THR A 1180 -36.35 0.57 83.50
CA THR A 1180 -37.36 1.07 82.57
C THR A 1180 -38.73 0.90 83.21
N ALA A 1181 -39.33 2.02 83.65
CA ALA A 1181 -40.64 2.00 84.31
C ALA A 1181 -41.76 1.53 83.37
N ASN A 1182 -42.81 0.93 83.94
CA ASN A 1182 -43.97 0.43 83.20
C ASN A 1182 -44.70 1.52 82.41
N ALA A 1183 -45.04 1.21 81.17
CA ALA A 1183 -46.15 1.83 80.43
C ALA A 1183 -47.25 0.77 80.21
N ASN A 1184 -48.03 0.50 81.26
CA ASN A 1184 -49.13 -0.47 81.25
C ASN A 1184 -50.41 0.19 80.70
N SER A 1185 -50.97 -0.30 79.58
CA SER A 1185 -52.44 -0.31 79.37
C SER A 1185 -52.88 -1.09 78.13
N ALA A 1186 -53.88 -1.98 78.33
CA ALA A 1186 -54.80 -2.58 77.34
C ALA A 1186 -54.24 -3.50 76.23
N GLY A 1187 -54.97 -4.60 75.93
CA GLY A 1187 -54.93 -5.23 74.60
C GLY A 1187 -54.90 -6.77 74.48
N GLY A 1188 -54.82 -7.55 75.56
CA GLY A 1188 -54.63 -8.99 75.45
C GLY A 1188 -55.84 -9.82 74.96
N ARG A 1189 -55.81 -10.31 73.72
CA ARG A 1189 -56.55 -11.51 73.26
C ARG A 1189 -55.74 -12.31 72.23
N GLY A 1190 -55.73 -13.64 72.36
CA GLY A 1190 -55.06 -14.57 71.43
C GLY A 1190 -54.26 -15.65 72.17
N ARG A 1191 -54.72 -16.91 72.12
CA ARG A 1191 -54.04 -18.07 72.72
C ARG A 1191 -53.24 -18.82 71.65
N GLY A 1192 -52.04 -19.32 71.99
CA GLY A 1192 -51.28 -20.25 71.15
C GLY A 1192 -49.95 -20.65 71.78
N ARG A 1193 -49.82 -21.90 72.26
CA ARG A 1193 -48.61 -22.42 72.92
C ARG A 1193 -48.63 -23.97 72.97
N PRO A 1194 -47.47 -24.66 72.93
CA PRO A 1194 -46.33 -24.51 72.02
C PRO A 1194 -46.38 -25.64 70.94
N PRO A 1195 -45.71 -26.84 70.97
CA PRO A 1195 -44.62 -27.38 71.81
C PRO A 1195 -43.38 -27.96 71.05
N ARG A 1196 -42.18 -27.45 71.38
CA ARG A 1196 -40.87 -28.15 71.35
C ARG A 1196 -40.26 -28.43 69.94
N ARG A 1197 -38.94 -28.63 69.82
CA ARG A 1197 -37.93 -28.89 70.87
C ARG A 1197 -36.67 -28.04 70.70
#